data_AF-A0A9Q1FM90-F1
#
_entry.id   AF-A0A9Q1FM90-F1
#
_cell.length_a   1.000
_cell.length_b   1.000
_cell.length_c   1.000
_cell.angle_alpha   90.00
_cell.angle_beta   90.00
_cell.angle_gamma   90.00
#
_symmetry.space_group_name_H-M   'P 1'
#
loop_
_entity.id
_entity.type
_entity.pdbx_description
1 polymer ?
#
loop_
_entity_poly.entity_id
_entity_poly.type
_entity_poly.pdbx_seq_one_letter_code
_entity_poly.pdbx_strand_id
1 'polypeptide(L)'
;MAASGDIGKLLQAQNGTPSNASYNGVDALHACNILQQLKALYDERQLTDIVVEVDHGKTFACHRNVLAAISPYFRSMFTSGLTESSQREVRIVGVESESMHLVLDYAYTSRVTLSESNVQALFTAASIFQIPALQDQCAQFMISRLDPQNCIGVFIFADAYGHQELKEKSQDYIRKKFLCVVKEQEFLHMTKEQLVSILNSDDLNVEKEEHVYESIVEWLEHDRGRREADLPEVFTKCIRLPLLEEAFLKNIPPAFGYDLVKDWTDKGKSNGTNGCPQRLGMTASEMVICFDAAHKHSGKKQTVPCLDTAAGKVFKLCKPPNDLREVGILVTSENDIYIAGGYRPSNSEVSIDHKAEGDFWQYEHAGNRWLPRAPMLRARIGCRLVHCCGKLYALGGRVYEGDGRNALKSVECYDIRDNCWTAVSPMPVAMEFHSAIEYKDRIYVLQGEYFFCFDPHKDYWGHLVPMTVPRSQGLATLHQSSVYYIAGICRNHQRTFTMEAYDIEQNAWARKKDLPFDQATSPYIKVLLLYGKLHLFVRATQVTVEEHVFRTSRKNSLYQYDEEADLWTKVYETPDRLWDLGRHFECVVAKLSVTANLPKHPSQHRTVVESLESCMYAYVYVNIVLYMLLYKTGAGYKLTAFNFNRKLDSVFSKARLVMPPSSAADLGYTPPDGGWGWVVVLGSFISIGFSYAFPKAITVYYKEIQEYFSITYSEIAWVSSIMLAAMYGGGPVSSILVNRFGSRPVVIAGGIMCAVAMVTGSFGNSIMHLYICVGIIGGFGLSFNLQPSLTIIGKYFQVKRPIANGIAMAGSPVVLCTLAPLNQFLFDSFGWRGSFFILGALLLNCCVAGALMRPIGGRPQDDRISKPDRTTNGHGANGAKTPAESVSGHPAKSGCMDKVDKFIDLSLFKHRGFMIYLTGNVLMFFGIFAPIVFLAPYAKHQGVDDYSAAYLLSILAMVDMIARPGTGLVANSKWIRPRIQYFFSFAVAFNGVCHLLCPLATGYGGLVVYSIFFGIAFGMVCALLFECLMDQVGPQRFSSAVGLVTIIECCPVLLGPPIGGALVDIFNDYKYMFYTCGSVMLAAGVFLFVMNFYNYRLLEQEKRRQEKDVELSAAEKVSMREEEEAKVKEDPAQEEEEEEEPEPNASRV
;
A
#
# COMPACT_ATOMS: atom_id res chain seq x y z
N MET A 1 30.98 -3.10 31.59
CA MET A 1 30.81 -4.57 31.57
C MET A 1 29.37 -5.07 31.37
N ALA A 2 28.33 -4.24 31.22
CA ALA A 2 26.94 -4.73 31.12
C ALA A 2 26.32 -4.78 29.70
N ALA A 3 27.02 -4.34 28.65
CA ALA A 3 26.46 -4.27 27.29
C ALA A 3 27.12 -5.22 26.25
N SER A 4 28.06 -6.07 26.68
CA SER A 4 28.60 -7.14 25.81
C SER A 4 27.65 -8.35 25.68
N GLY A 5 26.61 -8.41 26.51
CA GLY A 5 25.69 -9.56 26.58
C GLY A 5 24.57 -9.60 25.53
N ASP A 6 24.14 -8.46 25.00
CA ASP A 6 22.91 -8.42 24.18
C ASP A 6 23.15 -8.53 22.67
N ILE A 7 24.35 -8.20 22.17
CA ILE A 7 24.69 -8.40 20.75
C ILE A 7 24.93 -9.90 20.46
N GLY A 8 25.43 -10.67 21.44
CA GLY A 8 25.69 -12.11 21.29
C GLY A 8 24.42 -12.97 21.19
N LYS A 9 23.28 -12.52 21.75
CA LYS A 9 22.02 -13.29 21.74
C LYS A 9 21.27 -13.23 20.41
N LEU A 10 21.47 -12.18 19.60
CA LEU A 10 20.82 -12.04 18.29
C LEU A 10 21.45 -12.95 17.21
N LEU A 11 22.68 -13.42 17.41
CA LEU A 11 23.43 -14.23 16.43
C LEU A 11 23.45 -15.74 16.74
N GLN A 12 22.94 -16.19 17.89
CA GLN A 12 22.97 -17.62 18.28
C GLN A 12 21.76 -18.46 17.82
N ALA A 13 20.80 -17.90 17.06
CA ALA A 13 19.61 -18.64 16.62
C ALA A 13 19.76 -19.39 15.28
N GLN A 14 20.92 -19.36 14.62
CA GLN A 14 21.13 -20.10 13.38
C GLN A 14 22.51 -20.74 13.35
N ASN A 15 22.61 -22.00 13.80
CA ASN A 15 23.66 -22.91 13.37
C ASN A 15 23.23 -24.36 13.59
N GLY A 16 22.57 -24.94 12.57
CA GLY A 16 22.54 -26.38 12.33
C GLY A 16 23.54 -26.71 11.23
N THR A 17 24.53 -27.56 11.55
CA THR A 17 25.78 -27.83 10.81
C THR A 17 25.57 -28.78 9.58
N PRO A 18 26.60 -29.13 8.78
CA PRO A 18 26.85 -28.50 7.48
C PRO A 18 27.06 -29.53 6.34
N SER A 19 27.18 -29.06 5.09
CA SER A 19 28.18 -29.61 4.17
C SER A 19 28.38 -28.70 2.96
N ASN A 20 29.62 -28.24 2.81
CA ASN A 20 30.24 -27.59 1.65
C ASN A 20 29.84 -26.13 1.35
N ALA A 21 30.48 -25.17 2.05
CA ALA A 21 30.64 -23.79 1.59
C ALA A 21 31.86 -23.15 2.28
N SER A 22 32.59 -22.29 1.58
CA SER A 22 33.73 -21.53 2.13
C SER A 22 33.31 -20.72 3.35
N TYR A 23 34.04 -20.85 4.46
CA TYR A 23 33.75 -20.14 5.70
C TYR A 23 34.29 -18.70 5.63
N ASN A 24 33.46 -17.74 5.22
CA ASN A 24 33.74 -16.31 5.39
C ASN A 24 33.27 -15.88 6.78
N GLY A 25 34.09 -16.12 7.81
CA GLY A 25 33.81 -15.65 9.16
C GLY A 25 34.03 -14.13 9.26
N VAL A 26 32.96 -13.36 9.47
CA VAL A 26 33.05 -11.93 9.77
C VAL A 26 33.02 -11.75 11.29
N ASP A 27 34.11 -11.23 11.87
CA ASP A 27 34.13 -10.85 13.29
C ASP A 27 33.35 -9.55 13.51
N ALA A 28 32.09 -9.69 13.95
CA ALA A 28 31.18 -8.57 14.19
C ALA A 28 31.66 -7.62 15.31
N LEU A 29 32.57 -8.04 16.18
CA LEU A 29 33.08 -7.24 17.31
C LEU A 29 34.38 -6.51 16.99
N HIS A 30 35.01 -6.77 15.83
CA HIS A 30 36.30 -6.21 15.46
C HIS A 30 36.34 -4.67 15.52
N ALA A 31 35.32 -4.00 14.98
CA ALA A 31 35.23 -2.54 14.98
C ALA A 31 35.07 -1.96 16.40
N CYS A 32 34.30 -2.61 17.26
CA CYS A 32 34.12 -2.20 18.66
C CYS A 32 35.44 -2.33 19.44
N ASN A 33 36.19 -3.41 19.21
CA ASN A 33 37.48 -3.63 19.85
C ASN A 33 38.52 -2.60 19.42
N ILE A 34 38.59 -2.25 18.13
CA ILE A 34 39.49 -1.19 17.64
C ILE A 34 39.16 0.15 18.30
N LEU A 35 37.88 0.53 18.35
CA LEU A 35 37.46 1.80 18.93
C LEU A 35 37.78 1.87 20.43
N GLN A 36 37.60 0.77 21.17
CA GLN A 36 38.01 0.67 22.57
C GLN A 36 39.52 0.87 22.77
N GLN A 37 40.36 0.29 21.90
CA GLN A 37 41.81 0.49 21.95
C GLN A 37 42.19 1.95 21.63
N LEU A 38 41.54 2.57 20.63
CA LEU A 38 41.75 3.99 20.31
C LEU A 38 41.34 4.92 21.47
N LYS A 39 40.27 4.58 22.20
CA LYS A 39 39.88 5.30 23.43
C LYS A 39 40.94 5.17 24.52
N ALA A 40 41.48 3.97 24.74
CA ALA A 40 42.54 3.76 25.74
C ALA A 40 43.80 4.58 25.41
N LEU A 41 44.22 4.60 24.14
CA LEU A 41 45.34 5.44 23.68
C LEU A 41 45.09 6.94 23.88
N TYR A 42 43.85 7.39 23.65
CA TYR A 42 43.45 8.76 23.91
C TYR A 42 43.52 9.13 25.40
N ASP A 43 43.03 8.25 26.28
CA ASP A 43 43.03 8.48 27.73
C ASP A 43 44.46 8.50 28.31
N GLU A 44 45.35 7.67 27.77
CA GLU A 44 46.77 7.62 28.12
C GLU A 44 47.61 8.70 27.41
N ARG A 45 47.01 9.52 26.53
CA ARG A 45 47.66 10.54 25.69
C ARG A 45 48.82 9.99 24.86
N GLN A 46 48.70 8.74 24.40
CA GLN A 46 49.69 8.09 23.55
C GLN A 46 49.34 8.32 22.07
N LEU A 47 50.35 8.57 21.24
CA LEU A 47 50.21 8.75 19.79
C LEU A 47 49.31 9.93 19.34
N THR A 48 48.95 10.85 20.24
CA THR A 48 48.21 12.07 19.89
C THR A 48 49.09 13.01 19.06
N ASP A 49 48.66 13.30 17.83
CA ASP A 49 49.39 14.00 16.77
C ASP A 49 48.84 15.41 16.47
N ILE A 50 47.82 15.84 17.22
CA ILE A 50 47.25 17.19 17.17
C ILE A 50 46.76 17.67 18.55
N VAL A 51 46.85 18.97 18.79
CA VAL A 51 46.27 19.66 19.95
C VAL A 51 45.24 20.68 19.44
N VAL A 52 43.99 20.57 19.91
CA VAL A 52 42.93 21.51 19.59
C VAL A 52 42.71 22.46 20.77
N GLU A 53 42.92 23.75 20.56
CA GLU A 53 42.59 24.82 21.50
C GLU A 53 41.19 25.37 21.18
N VAL A 54 40.34 25.46 22.20
CA VAL A 54 39.00 26.07 22.09
C VAL A 54 38.90 27.36 22.90
N ASP A 55 37.73 28.00 22.88
CA ASP A 55 37.52 29.25 23.61
C ASP A 55 37.85 29.12 25.10
N HIS A 56 38.35 30.22 25.67
CA HIS A 56 38.91 30.30 27.02
C HIS A 56 40.22 29.49 27.23
N GLY A 57 40.92 29.13 26.15
CA GLY A 57 42.31 28.65 26.19
C GLY A 57 42.48 27.19 26.66
N LYS A 58 41.41 26.39 26.63
CA LYS A 58 41.47 24.97 27.01
C LYS A 58 41.91 24.13 25.82
N THR A 59 42.88 23.25 26.04
CA THR A 59 43.51 22.43 24.99
C THR A 59 43.18 20.95 25.14
N PHE A 60 43.00 20.27 24.00
CA PHE A 60 42.70 18.84 23.90
C PHE A 60 43.70 18.16 22.97
N ALA A 61 44.49 17.22 23.49
CA ALA A 61 45.39 16.39 22.67
C ALA A 61 44.62 15.19 22.10
N CYS A 62 44.60 15.04 20.79
CA CYS A 62 43.77 14.03 20.11
C CYS A 62 44.47 13.48 18.86
N HIS A 63 43.81 12.52 18.19
CA HIS A 63 44.31 11.88 16.98
C HIS A 63 43.65 12.46 15.72
N ARG A 64 44.46 12.89 14.74
CA ARG A 64 43.98 13.45 13.45
C ARG A 64 43.12 12.46 12.69
N ASN A 65 43.50 11.18 12.70
CA ASN A 65 42.78 10.13 11.99
C ASN A 65 41.35 9.92 12.53
N VAL A 66 41.16 9.95 13.84
CA VAL A 66 39.83 9.80 14.48
C VAL A 66 38.98 11.02 14.18
N LEU A 67 39.54 12.23 14.32
CA LEU A 67 38.82 13.47 14.00
C LEU A 67 38.46 13.58 12.51
N ALA A 68 39.36 13.21 11.60
CA ALA A 68 39.09 13.19 10.16
C ALA A 68 38.08 12.11 9.75
N ALA A 69 37.99 11.01 10.51
CA ALA A 69 37.01 9.95 10.24
C ALA A 69 35.59 10.36 10.64
N ILE A 70 35.44 11.09 11.76
CA ILE A 70 34.13 11.50 12.29
C ILE A 70 33.58 12.79 11.67
N SER A 71 34.45 13.67 11.15
CA SER A 71 34.09 15.02 10.72
C SER A 71 34.73 15.39 9.37
N PRO A 72 33.91 15.75 8.35
CA PRO A 72 34.38 16.30 7.09
C PRO A 72 35.14 17.63 7.24
N TYR A 73 34.79 18.43 8.25
CA TYR A 73 35.49 19.67 8.59
C TYR A 73 36.95 19.39 8.96
N PHE A 74 37.18 18.49 9.92
CA PHE A 74 38.54 18.11 10.33
C PHE A 74 39.29 17.39 9.21
N ARG A 75 38.60 16.54 8.43
CA ARG A 75 39.20 15.89 7.27
C ARG A 75 39.75 16.91 6.28
N SER A 76 38.94 17.90 5.89
CA SER A 76 39.33 18.94 4.96
C SER A 76 40.47 19.79 5.52
N MET A 77 40.42 20.13 6.81
CA MET A 77 41.50 20.86 7.49
C MET A 77 42.84 20.11 7.42
N PHE A 78 42.84 18.79 7.63
CA PHE A 78 44.08 18.00 7.65
C PHE A 78 44.57 17.57 6.26
N THR A 79 43.72 17.58 5.23
CA THR A 79 44.08 17.12 3.88
C THR A 79 44.18 18.22 2.82
N SER A 80 43.80 19.47 3.12
CA SER A 80 43.75 20.57 2.14
C SER A 80 45.11 21.16 1.73
N GLY A 81 46.21 20.74 2.36
CA GLY A 81 47.56 21.26 2.06
C GLY A 81 47.81 22.71 2.51
N LEU A 82 46.86 23.31 3.22
CA LEU A 82 46.99 24.63 3.86
C LEU A 82 47.86 24.56 5.13
N THR A 83 48.25 25.71 5.68
CA THR A 83 49.13 25.81 6.86
C THR A 83 48.72 24.93 8.04
N GLU A 84 47.42 24.86 8.28
CA GLU A 84 46.73 24.11 9.33
C GLU A 84 46.94 22.59 9.20
N SER A 85 47.18 22.09 7.99
CA SER A 85 47.48 20.67 7.75
C SER A 85 48.83 20.24 8.33
N SER A 86 49.78 21.19 8.48
CA SER A 86 51.14 20.96 8.98
C SER A 86 51.35 21.38 10.45
N GLN A 87 50.41 22.12 11.03
CA GLN A 87 50.52 22.65 12.39
C GLN A 87 50.09 21.62 13.44
N ARG A 88 50.89 21.44 14.50
CA ARG A 88 50.57 20.53 15.61
C ARG A 88 49.46 21.05 16.53
N GLU A 89 49.27 22.36 16.59
CA GLU A 89 48.28 23.02 17.44
C GLU A 89 47.35 23.88 16.59
N VAL A 90 46.04 23.73 16.77
CA VAL A 90 45.01 24.44 15.99
C VAL A 90 43.99 25.05 16.94
N ARG A 91 43.67 26.33 16.73
CA ARG A 91 42.69 27.07 17.53
C ARG A 91 41.35 27.17 16.81
N ILE A 92 40.27 26.76 17.47
CA ILE A 92 38.89 26.81 17.00
C ILE A 92 38.11 27.81 17.84
N VAL A 93 37.55 28.82 17.18
CA VAL A 93 36.79 29.90 17.82
C VAL A 93 35.29 29.63 17.68
N GLY A 94 34.51 29.96 18.70
CA GLY A 94 33.05 29.81 18.72
C GLY A 94 32.57 28.46 19.25
N VAL A 95 33.41 27.73 20.01
CA VAL A 95 33.08 26.42 20.57
C VAL A 95 33.48 26.37 22.04
N GLU A 96 32.51 26.08 22.90
CA GLU A 96 32.73 25.93 24.34
C GLU A 96 33.50 24.64 24.67
N SER A 97 34.27 24.68 25.77
CA SER A 97 35.11 23.54 26.15
C SER A 97 34.34 22.29 26.58
N GLU A 98 33.11 22.44 27.06
CA GLU A 98 32.23 21.32 27.40
C GLU A 98 31.70 20.64 26.14
N SER A 99 31.23 21.42 25.16
CA SER A 99 30.78 20.91 23.86
C SER A 99 31.90 20.18 23.11
N MET A 100 33.12 20.72 23.12
CA MET A 100 34.28 20.05 22.50
C MET A 100 34.60 18.72 23.20
N HIS A 101 34.52 18.68 24.54
CA HIS A 101 34.72 17.45 25.28
C HIS A 101 33.66 16.39 24.92
N LEU A 102 32.38 16.77 24.78
CA LEU A 102 31.31 15.86 24.39
C LEU A 102 31.47 15.35 22.95
N VAL A 103 31.92 16.20 22.01
CA VAL A 103 32.23 15.78 20.63
C VAL A 103 33.37 14.77 20.61
N LEU A 104 34.43 14.99 21.40
CA LEU A 104 35.55 14.05 21.52
C LEU A 104 35.11 12.75 22.17
N ASP A 105 34.35 12.80 23.27
CA ASP A 105 33.84 11.59 23.91
C ASP A 105 32.97 10.78 22.95
N TYR A 106 32.13 11.46 22.15
CA TYR A 106 31.37 10.83 21.07
C TYR A 106 32.28 10.21 20.00
N ALA A 107 33.34 10.90 19.56
CA ALA A 107 34.25 10.40 18.54
C ALA A 107 34.96 9.09 18.95
N TYR A 108 35.24 8.89 20.24
CA TYR A 108 35.92 7.69 20.73
C TYR A 108 35.00 6.65 21.39
N THR A 109 33.76 6.99 21.76
CA THR A 109 32.84 6.06 22.44
C THR A 109 31.53 5.79 21.69
N SER A 110 31.22 6.61 20.68
CA SER A 110 29.91 6.67 20.00
C SER A 110 28.73 6.92 20.93
N ARG A 111 28.96 7.58 22.09
CA ARG A 111 27.94 7.92 23.08
C ARG A 111 27.98 9.41 23.38
N VAL A 112 26.83 9.97 23.76
CA VAL A 112 26.70 11.36 24.17
C VAL A 112 25.68 11.47 25.30
N THR A 113 25.95 12.33 26.28
CA THR A 113 25.05 12.65 27.39
C THR A 113 24.44 14.02 27.18
N LEU A 114 23.16 14.06 26.84
CA LEU A 114 22.41 15.29 26.57
C LEU A 114 21.64 15.76 27.81
N SER A 115 21.64 17.08 28.02
CA SER A 115 20.88 17.78 29.06
C SER A 115 20.34 19.10 28.50
N GLU A 116 19.37 19.71 29.20
CA GLU A 116 18.77 20.98 28.77
C GLU A 116 19.79 22.12 28.68
N SER A 117 20.83 22.11 29.52
CA SER A 117 21.86 23.14 29.53
C SER A 117 22.92 22.98 28.43
N ASN A 118 23.19 21.75 27.96
CA ASN A 118 24.28 21.49 27.01
C ASN A 118 23.81 21.29 25.56
N VAL A 119 22.53 20.96 25.33
CA VAL A 119 22.06 20.50 24.01
C VAL A 119 22.20 21.55 22.91
N GLN A 120 21.93 22.82 23.20
CA GLN A 120 22.04 23.90 22.22
C GLN A 120 23.51 24.16 21.84
N ALA A 121 24.39 24.31 22.83
CA ALA A 121 25.82 24.54 22.61
C ALA A 121 26.49 23.37 21.87
N LEU A 122 26.07 22.13 22.18
CA LEU A 122 26.55 20.94 21.49
C LEU A 122 26.03 20.86 20.05
N PHE A 123 24.76 21.21 19.82
CA PHE A 123 24.18 21.25 18.47
C PHE A 123 24.95 22.25 17.58
N THR A 124 25.25 23.44 18.11
CA THR A 124 26.08 24.44 17.43
C THR A 124 27.46 23.88 17.08
N ALA A 125 28.15 23.25 18.04
CA ALA A 125 29.45 22.63 17.80
C ALA A 125 29.37 21.51 16.75
N ALA A 126 28.34 20.66 16.80
CA ALA A 126 28.13 19.60 15.82
C ALA A 126 27.86 20.15 14.40
N SER A 127 27.19 21.30 14.31
CA SER A 127 26.98 22.00 13.04
C SER A 127 28.27 22.58 12.47
N ILE A 128 29.08 23.25 13.32
CA ILE A 128 30.42 23.76 12.94
C ILE A 128 31.31 22.61 12.45
N PHE A 129 31.33 21.49 13.17
CA PHE A 129 32.16 20.33 12.83
C PHE A 129 31.54 19.41 11.77
N GLN A 130 30.34 19.71 11.27
CA GLN A 130 29.64 18.91 10.26
C GLN A 130 29.49 17.43 10.67
N ILE A 131 28.91 17.17 11.85
CA ILE A 131 28.65 15.82 12.38
C ILE A 131 27.12 15.58 12.44
N PRO A 132 26.46 15.15 11.34
CA PRO A 132 25.00 15.06 11.27
C PRO A 132 24.40 14.12 12.33
N ALA A 133 25.04 12.98 12.58
CA ALA A 133 24.55 12.01 13.56
C ALA A 133 24.44 12.57 14.99
N LEU A 134 25.26 13.58 15.34
CA LEU A 134 25.22 14.25 16.63
C LEU A 134 24.18 15.38 16.62
N GLN A 135 24.01 16.07 15.48
CA GLN A 135 22.93 17.05 15.29
C GLN A 135 21.54 16.39 15.40
N ASP A 136 21.34 15.23 14.76
CA ASP A 136 20.08 14.48 14.79
C ASP A 136 19.72 14.05 16.22
N GLN A 137 20.70 13.59 17.01
CA GLN A 137 20.49 13.23 18.42
C GLN A 137 20.11 14.43 19.28
N CYS A 138 20.77 15.58 19.07
CA CYS A 138 20.43 16.82 19.77
C CYS A 138 19.04 17.34 19.35
N ALA A 139 18.71 17.27 18.06
CA ALA A 139 17.38 17.62 17.53
C ALA A 139 16.29 16.75 18.13
N GLN A 140 16.51 15.43 18.18
CA GLN A 140 15.54 14.49 18.74
C GLN A 140 15.31 14.72 20.24
N PHE A 141 16.37 15.08 20.99
CA PHE A 141 16.25 15.48 22.39
C PHE A 141 15.38 16.75 22.54
N MET A 142 15.65 17.79 21.74
CA MET A 142 14.86 19.03 21.76
C MET A 142 13.39 18.80 21.37
N ILE A 143 13.12 17.99 20.35
CA ILE A 143 11.74 17.62 19.93
C ILE A 143 11.00 16.93 21.07
N SER A 144 11.68 16.07 21.83
CA SER A 144 11.06 15.32 22.94
C SER A 144 10.68 16.20 24.14
N ARG A 145 11.24 17.42 24.24
CA ARG A 145 11.06 18.36 25.35
C ARG A 145 10.42 19.68 24.92
N LEU A 146 9.70 19.71 23.80
CA LEU A 146 8.94 20.90 23.37
C LEU A 146 7.80 21.23 24.35
N ASP A 147 7.73 22.50 24.73
CA ASP A 147 6.78 23.11 25.66
C ASP A 147 6.37 24.49 25.12
N PRO A 148 5.18 25.04 25.47
CA PRO A 148 4.78 26.37 24.98
C PRO A 148 5.79 27.48 25.27
N GLN A 149 6.57 27.35 26.36
CA GLN A 149 7.58 28.35 26.75
C GLN A 149 8.89 28.26 25.95
N ASN A 150 9.21 27.12 25.34
CA ASN A 150 10.50 26.92 24.64
C ASN A 150 10.34 26.69 23.12
N CYS A 151 9.12 26.44 22.64
CA CYS A 151 8.91 25.99 21.27
C CYS A 151 9.26 27.06 20.23
N ILE A 152 9.07 28.35 20.57
CA ILE A 152 9.43 29.47 19.68
C ILE A 152 10.95 29.60 19.61
N GLY A 153 11.64 29.60 20.76
CA GLY A 153 13.11 29.58 20.80
C GLY A 153 13.71 28.42 20.01
N VAL A 154 13.20 27.20 20.16
CA VAL A 154 13.66 26.02 19.38
C VAL A 154 13.37 26.18 17.89
N PHE A 155 12.22 26.76 17.51
CA PHE A 155 11.89 27.03 16.12
C PHE A 155 12.85 28.05 15.48
N ILE A 156 13.10 29.18 16.14
CA ILE A 156 14.03 30.22 15.68
C ILE A 156 15.45 29.64 15.59
N PHE A 157 15.85 28.83 16.57
CA PHE A 157 17.13 28.13 16.57
C PHE A 157 17.26 27.18 15.37
N ALA A 158 16.25 26.33 15.12
CA ALA A 158 16.27 25.40 14.00
C ALA A 158 16.34 26.10 12.63
N ASP A 159 15.65 27.23 12.50
CA ASP A 159 15.66 28.07 11.29
C ASP A 159 17.05 28.66 11.04
N ALA A 160 17.72 29.16 12.09
CA ALA A 160 19.06 29.74 12.00
C ALA A 160 20.13 28.74 11.52
N TYR A 161 20.02 27.45 11.90
CA TYR A 161 20.95 26.39 11.48
C TYR A 161 20.45 25.58 10.27
N GLY A 162 19.30 25.92 9.69
CA GLY A 162 18.74 25.23 8.52
C GLY A 162 18.35 23.77 8.77
N HIS A 163 18.07 23.39 10.01
CA HIS A 163 17.70 22.00 10.34
C HIS A 163 16.19 21.77 10.12
N GLN A 164 15.85 21.25 8.95
CA GLN A 164 14.47 21.17 8.48
C GLN A 164 13.53 20.34 9.39
N GLU A 165 13.96 19.16 9.86
CA GLU A 165 13.08 18.30 10.69
C GLU A 165 12.70 18.96 12.03
N LEU A 166 13.69 19.50 12.77
CA LEU A 166 13.47 20.23 14.02
C LEU A 166 12.57 21.46 13.79
N LYS A 167 12.78 22.19 12.69
CA LYS A 167 11.96 23.35 12.31
C LYS A 167 10.51 22.95 12.06
N GLU A 168 10.25 21.91 11.27
CA GLU A 168 8.90 21.43 10.98
C GLU A 168 8.19 20.92 12.25
N LYS A 169 8.88 20.15 13.09
CA LYS A 169 8.31 19.63 14.34
C LYS A 169 7.96 20.72 15.35
N SER A 170 8.81 21.73 15.49
CA SER A 170 8.54 22.88 16.35
C SER A 170 7.40 23.75 15.79
N GLN A 171 7.36 23.99 14.47
CA GLN A 171 6.23 24.68 13.82
C GLN A 171 4.90 23.93 14.02
N ASP A 172 4.88 22.62 13.84
CA ASP A 172 3.69 21.80 14.05
C ASP A 172 3.19 21.86 15.50
N TYR A 173 4.12 21.92 16.46
CA TYR A 173 3.78 22.11 17.87
C TYR A 173 3.14 23.47 18.10
N ILE A 174 3.75 24.55 17.59
CA ILE A 174 3.24 25.92 17.69
C ILE A 174 1.83 26.01 17.06
N ARG A 175 1.62 25.44 15.88
CA ARG A 175 0.30 25.45 15.20
C ARG A 175 -0.78 24.76 16.04
N LYS A 176 -0.46 23.65 16.68
CA LYS A 176 -1.41 22.86 17.51
C LYS A 176 -1.75 23.52 18.84
N LYS A 177 -0.79 24.19 19.48
CA LYS A 177 -0.95 24.84 20.80
C LYS A 177 -0.93 26.37 20.71
N PHE A 178 -1.30 26.92 19.56
CA PHE A 178 -1.17 28.35 19.23
C PHE A 178 -1.72 29.30 20.29
N LEU A 179 -2.93 29.05 20.82
CA LEU A 179 -3.55 29.91 21.84
C LEU A 179 -2.77 30.01 23.17
N CYS A 180 -1.94 29.01 23.48
CA CYS A 180 -1.04 29.06 24.64
C CYS A 180 0.24 29.82 24.27
N VAL A 181 0.77 29.56 23.09
CA VAL A 181 2.05 30.11 22.60
C VAL A 181 1.97 31.63 22.37
N VAL A 182 0.83 32.17 21.93
CA VAL A 182 0.65 33.63 21.72
C VAL A 182 0.81 34.43 23.02
N LYS A 183 0.53 33.82 24.19
CA LYS A 183 0.66 34.49 25.49
C LYS A 183 2.11 34.63 25.96
N GLU A 184 3.04 33.93 25.33
CA GLU A 184 4.44 33.92 25.72
C GLU A 184 5.21 35.10 25.12
N GLN A 185 6.17 35.65 25.87
CA GLN A 185 6.92 36.85 25.44
C GLN A 185 7.79 36.62 24.19
N GLU A 186 8.23 35.38 23.94
CA GLU A 186 9.03 35.04 22.76
C GLU A 186 8.27 35.27 21.45
N PHE A 187 6.93 35.18 21.47
CA PHE A 187 6.09 35.42 20.29
C PHE A 187 6.24 36.85 19.76
N LEU A 188 6.37 37.83 20.65
CA LEU A 188 6.53 39.24 20.29
C LEU A 188 7.87 39.53 19.59
N HIS A 189 8.87 38.64 19.70
CA HIS A 189 10.21 38.82 19.14
C HIS A 189 10.39 38.18 17.75
N MET A 190 9.38 37.47 17.23
CA MET A 190 9.46 36.79 15.93
C MET A 190 9.63 37.77 14.76
N THR A 191 10.36 37.36 13.73
CA THR A 191 10.44 38.13 12.47
C THR A 191 9.16 38.00 11.65
N LYS A 192 8.98 38.89 10.67
CA LYS A 192 7.86 38.86 9.73
C LYS A 192 7.76 37.52 8.99
N GLU A 193 8.86 37.00 8.46
CA GLU A 193 8.89 35.77 7.66
C GLU A 193 8.49 34.56 8.53
N GLN A 194 9.00 34.53 9.76
CA GLN A 194 8.69 33.52 10.75
C GLN A 194 7.21 33.55 11.15
N LEU A 195 6.67 34.74 11.42
CA LEU A 195 5.26 34.93 11.77
C LEU A 195 4.33 34.49 10.64
N VAL A 196 4.60 34.93 9.40
CA VAL A 196 3.81 34.54 8.21
C VAL A 196 3.88 33.03 7.97
N SER A 197 5.03 32.39 8.21
CA SER A 197 5.18 30.94 8.04
C SER A 197 4.31 30.09 8.98
N ILE A 198 3.89 30.67 10.11
CA ILE A 198 3.02 30.04 11.10
C ILE A 198 1.56 30.40 10.84
N LEU A 199 1.25 31.70 10.72
CA LEU A 199 -0.13 32.21 10.65
C LEU A 199 -0.83 31.95 9.32
N ASN A 200 -0.09 31.79 8.21
CA ASN A 200 -0.69 31.47 6.91
C ASN A 200 -1.19 30.01 6.81
N SER A 201 -0.88 29.15 7.80
CA SER A 201 -1.26 27.74 7.77
C SER A 201 -2.76 27.50 8.02
N ASP A 202 -3.34 26.57 7.26
CA ASP A 202 -4.68 26.02 7.50
C ASP A 202 -4.77 25.20 8.80
N ASP A 203 -3.63 24.65 9.26
CA ASP A 203 -3.57 23.74 10.42
C ASP A 203 -3.50 24.47 11.78
N LEU A 204 -3.67 25.80 11.77
CA LEU A 204 -3.66 26.62 12.98
C LEU A 204 -4.86 26.28 13.88
N ASN A 205 -4.60 25.93 15.14
CA ASN A 205 -5.64 25.57 16.10
C ASN A 205 -6.25 26.81 16.77
N VAL A 206 -7.18 27.46 16.06
CA VAL A 206 -7.87 28.68 16.50
C VAL A 206 -9.37 28.53 16.30
N GLU A 207 -10.17 28.93 17.30
CA GLU A 207 -11.64 28.83 17.27
C GLU A 207 -12.30 29.91 16.41
N LYS A 208 -11.73 31.12 16.39
CA LYS A 208 -12.22 32.23 15.58
C LYS A 208 -11.10 33.09 15.00
N GLU A 209 -11.31 33.66 13.81
CA GLU A 209 -10.28 34.40 13.07
C GLU A 209 -9.80 35.66 13.84
N GLU A 210 -10.64 36.17 14.74
CA GLU A 210 -10.36 37.29 15.63
C GLU A 210 -9.11 37.04 16.49
N HIS A 211 -8.86 35.81 16.94
CA HIS A 211 -7.65 35.52 17.73
C HIS A 211 -6.36 35.64 16.90
N VAL A 212 -6.43 35.38 15.59
CA VAL A 212 -5.28 35.62 14.70
C VAL A 212 -5.07 37.12 14.53
N TYR A 213 -6.14 37.89 14.36
CA TYR A 213 -6.07 39.34 14.30
C TYR A 213 -5.48 39.94 15.60
N GLU A 214 -5.99 39.55 16.76
CA GLU A 214 -5.51 39.99 18.09
C GLU A 214 -4.01 39.72 18.25
N SER A 215 -3.56 38.52 17.87
CA SER A 215 -2.13 38.15 17.96
C SER A 215 -1.22 39.02 17.06
N ILE A 216 -1.70 39.42 15.87
CA ILE A 216 -0.94 40.29 14.96
C ILE A 216 -0.88 41.72 15.52
N VAL A 217 -1.96 42.18 16.15
CA VAL A 217 -2.00 43.50 16.79
C VAL A 217 -1.05 43.56 17.97
N GLU A 218 -1.04 42.56 18.87
CA GLU A 218 -0.11 42.49 19.99
C GLU A 218 1.36 42.45 19.52
N TRP A 219 1.66 41.69 18.45
CA TRP A 219 2.98 41.68 17.83
C TRP A 219 3.34 43.05 17.22
N LEU A 220 2.41 43.75 16.58
CA LEU A 220 2.66 45.08 16.01
C LEU A 220 2.93 46.13 17.09
N GLU A 221 2.12 46.13 18.17
CA GLU A 221 2.23 47.13 19.24
C GLU A 221 3.57 47.08 19.96
N HIS A 222 4.21 45.90 20.02
CA HIS A 222 5.52 45.73 20.64
C HIS A 222 6.66 46.49 19.94
N ASP A 223 6.67 46.57 18.60
CA ASP A 223 7.68 47.32 17.82
C ASP A 223 7.02 48.05 16.64
N ARG A 224 6.18 49.03 16.99
CA ARG A 224 5.34 49.76 16.04
C ARG A 224 6.17 50.48 14.96
N GLY A 225 7.33 51.04 15.31
CA GLY A 225 8.12 51.86 14.39
C GLY A 225 8.71 51.09 13.20
N ARG A 226 9.12 49.84 13.41
CA ARG A 226 9.70 49.01 12.34
C ARG A 226 8.64 48.19 11.60
N ARG A 227 7.61 47.72 12.32
CA ARG A 227 6.63 46.75 11.81
C ARG A 227 5.44 47.36 11.09
N GLU A 228 5.19 48.67 11.24
CA GLU A 228 4.10 49.37 10.53
C GLU A 228 4.26 49.30 8.99
N ALA A 229 5.49 49.23 8.48
CA ALA A 229 5.77 49.04 7.05
C ALA A 229 5.47 47.62 6.54
N ASP A 230 5.61 46.60 7.39
CA ASP A 230 5.41 45.19 7.03
C ASP A 230 3.94 44.73 7.15
N LEU A 231 3.13 45.52 7.86
CA LEU A 231 1.78 45.19 8.24
C LEU A 231 0.82 44.89 7.07
N PRO A 232 0.82 45.64 5.93
CA PRO A 232 -0.07 45.32 4.81
C PRO A 232 0.18 43.91 4.24
N GLU A 233 1.45 43.48 4.20
CA GLU A 233 1.82 42.16 3.71
C GLU A 233 1.45 41.05 4.70
N VAL A 234 1.67 41.28 6.00
CA VAL A 234 1.28 40.32 7.05
C VAL A 234 -0.25 40.17 7.09
N PHE A 235 -0.98 41.28 7.03
CA PHE A 235 -2.45 41.29 7.08
C PHE A 235 -3.08 40.56 5.89
N THR A 236 -2.60 40.85 4.67
CA THR A 236 -3.12 40.22 3.43
C THR A 236 -2.81 38.73 3.34
N LYS A 237 -1.64 38.29 3.82
CA LYS A 237 -1.24 36.88 3.79
C LYS A 237 -1.83 36.06 4.94
N CYS A 238 -2.03 36.67 6.12
CA CYS A 238 -2.36 35.91 7.32
C CYS A 238 -3.83 35.94 7.69
N ILE A 239 -4.59 37.00 7.36
CA ILE A 239 -5.98 37.17 7.85
C ILE A 239 -7.00 36.81 6.77
N ARG A 240 -7.91 35.91 7.13
CA ARG A 240 -9.02 35.46 6.26
C ARG A 240 -10.25 36.31 6.50
N LEU A 241 -10.33 37.46 5.81
CA LEU A 241 -11.46 38.40 5.93
C LEU A 241 -12.87 37.75 5.86
N PRO A 242 -13.14 36.73 5.01
CA PRO A 242 -14.46 36.09 4.96
C PRO A 242 -14.87 35.33 6.24
N LEU A 243 -13.94 35.09 7.17
CA LEU A 243 -14.17 34.32 8.40
C LEU A 243 -14.33 35.20 9.66
N LEU A 244 -14.17 36.52 9.54
CA LEU A 244 -14.39 37.46 10.64
C LEU A 244 -15.87 37.81 10.79
N GLU A 245 -16.34 37.95 12.03
CA GLU A 245 -17.72 38.38 12.29
C GLU A 245 -17.98 39.81 11.78
N GLU A 246 -19.16 40.07 11.19
CA GLU A 246 -19.52 41.39 10.64
C GLU A 246 -19.49 42.53 11.68
N ALA A 247 -19.73 42.21 12.95
CA ALA A 247 -19.63 43.16 14.05
C ALA A 247 -18.17 43.57 14.32
N PHE A 248 -17.23 42.64 14.13
CA PHE A 248 -15.80 42.85 14.35
C PHE A 248 -15.16 43.64 13.20
N LEU A 249 -15.57 43.39 11.95
CA LEU A 249 -15.09 44.11 10.76
C LEU A 249 -15.27 45.63 10.85
N LYS A 250 -16.30 46.11 11.58
CA LYS A 250 -16.57 47.54 11.79
C LYS A 250 -15.62 48.20 12.80
N ASN A 251 -14.99 47.42 13.65
CA ASN A 251 -14.10 47.90 14.71
C ASN A 251 -12.62 47.93 14.28
N ILE A 252 -12.28 47.42 13.10
CA ILE A 252 -10.91 47.43 12.57
C ILE A 252 -10.52 48.88 12.20
N PRO A 253 -9.41 49.43 12.73
CA PRO A 253 -9.03 50.82 12.45
C PRO A 253 -8.79 51.07 10.94
N PRO A 254 -9.20 52.23 10.39
CA PRO A 254 -9.12 52.52 8.96
C PRO A 254 -7.71 52.45 8.35
N ALA A 255 -6.69 52.71 9.17
CA ALA A 255 -5.28 52.65 8.77
C ALA A 255 -4.83 51.24 8.32
N PHE A 256 -5.58 50.19 8.71
CA PHE A 256 -5.15 48.79 8.56
C PHE A 256 -5.85 48.02 7.44
N GLY A 257 -6.88 48.58 6.78
CA GLY A 257 -7.64 47.79 5.81
C GLY A 257 -8.63 48.54 4.93
N TYR A 258 -8.62 49.87 4.84
CA TYR A 258 -9.69 50.58 4.13
C TYR A 258 -9.80 50.20 2.64
N ASP A 259 -8.67 50.01 1.93
CA ASP A 259 -8.70 49.63 0.50
C ASP A 259 -9.09 48.15 0.29
N LEU A 260 -8.68 47.25 1.19
CA LEU A 260 -8.98 45.82 1.10
C LEU A 260 -10.43 45.49 1.52
N VAL A 261 -10.90 46.11 2.60
CA VAL A 261 -12.27 45.95 3.10
C VAL A 261 -13.26 46.52 2.09
N LYS A 262 -12.95 47.65 1.47
CA LYS A 262 -13.81 48.28 0.44
C LYS A 262 -13.95 47.40 -0.81
N ASP A 263 -12.84 46.85 -1.32
CA ASP A 263 -12.84 45.96 -2.48
C ASP A 263 -13.57 44.63 -2.20
N TRP A 264 -13.56 44.16 -0.94
CA TRP A 264 -14.36 43.01 -0.49
C TRP A 264 -15.84 43.33 -0.30
N THR A 265 -16.22 44.45 0.33
CA THR A 265 -17.65 44.82 0.50
C THR A 265 -18.35 45.05 -0.84
N ASP A 266 -17.64 45.52 -1.87
CA ASP A 266 -18.20 45.81 -3.19
C ASP A 266 -18.31 44.55 -4.10
N LYS A 267 -17.46 43.53 -3.91
CA LYS A 267 -17.45 42.28 -4.72
C LYS A 267 -17.94 41.03 -3.97
N GLY A 268 -17.94 41.02 -2.64
CA GLY A 268 -18.10 39.84 -1.79
C GLY A 268 -19.54 39.45 -1.43
N LYS A 269 -20.55 40.28 -1.73
CA LYS A 269 -21.95 39.91 -1.49
C LYS A 269 -22.51 38.90 -2.51
N SER A 270 -21.87 38.72 -3.68
CA SER A 270 -22.36 37.83 -4.73
C SER A 270 -21.80 36.40 -4.66
N ASN A 271 -20.66 36.20 -4.00
CA ASN A 271 -20.07 34.88 -3.79
C ASN A 271 -20.04 34.61 -2.28
N GLY A 272 -21.00 33.81 -1.80
CA GLY A 272 -21.01 33.35 -0.41
C GLY A 272 -19.69 32.65 -0.02
N THR A 273 -19.56 32.29 1.26
CA THR A 273 -18.41 31.64 1.94
C THR A 273 -17.84 30.36 1.27
N ASN A 274 -18.36 29.97 0.11
CA ASN A 274 -17.95 28.84 -0.69
C ASN A 274 -16.60 29.11 -1.38
N GLY A 275 -15.51 29.01 -0.62
CA GLY A 275 -14.15 28.98 -1.19
C GLY A 275 -13.01 29.31 -0.23
N CYS A 276 -13.27 29.92 0.93
CA CYS A 276 -12.22 30.21 1.91
C CYS A 276 -12.04 29.01 2.86
N PRO A 277 -10.84 28.40 2.93
CA PRO A 277 -10.60 27.29 3.85
C PRO A 277 -10.71 27.77 5.30
N GLN A 278 -11.44 27.02 6.14
CA GLN A 278 -11.50 27.25 7.58
C GLN A 278 -10.23 26.73 8.26
N ARG A 279 -9.80 27.38 9.35
CA ARG A 279 -8.67 26.90 10.16
C ARG A 279 -9.03 25.63 10.91
N LEU A 280 -8.04 24.82 11.27
CA LEU A 280 -8.24 23.53 11.95
C LEU A 280 -9.15 23.64 13.17
N GLY A 281 -8.92 24.62 14.04
CA GLY A 281 -9.72 24.82 15.26
C GLY A 281 -11.20 25.15 14.98
N MET A 282 -11.49 25.85 13.88
CA MET A 282 -12.86 26.19 13.46
C MET A 282 -13.67 24.99 12.95
N THR A 283 -13.00 23.89 12.59
CA THR A 283 -13.64 22.65 12.13
C THR A 283 -13.95 21.66 13.26
N ALA A 284 -13.54 21.98 14.50
CA ALA A 284 -13.77 21.14 15.66
C ALA A 284 -15.17 21.38 16.24
N SER A 285 -15.97 20.32 16.32
CA SER A 285 -17.27 20.33 16.99
C SER A 285 -17.16 19.65 18.35
N GLU A 286 -17.88 20.12 19.36
CA GLU A 286 -18.01 19.38 20.61
C GLU A 286 -18.85 18.11 20.39
N MET A 287 -18.23 16.95 20.65
CA MET A 287 -18.84 15.64 20.45
C MET A 287 -18.93 14.88 21.77
N VAL A 288 -20.02 14.13 21.94
CA VAL A 288 -20.20 13.21 23.06
C VAL A 288 -19.57 11.86 22.69
N ILE A 289 -18.48 11.50 23.36
CA ILE A 289 -17.78 10.22 23.18
C ILE A 289 -18.29 9.23 24.21
N CYS A 290 -18.77 8.07 23.77
CA CYS A 290 -19.30 7.04 24.65
C CYS A 290 -18.38 5.81 24.69
N PHE A 291 -17.68 5.63 25.81
CA PHE A 291 -16.82 4.49 26.08
C PHE A 291 -17.63 3.34 26.71
N ASP A 292 -17.29 2.10 26.33
CA ASP A 292 -17.97 0.81 26.63
C ASP A 292 -19.21 0.48 25.76
N ALA A 293 -18.96 -0.39 24.76
CA ALA A 293 -19.95 -1.00 23.89
C ALA A 293 -19.88 -2.52 24.02
N ALA A 294 -20.83 -3.11 24.76
CA ALA A 294 -20.99 -4.55 24.78
C ALA A 294 -21.56 -5.04 23.43
N HIS A 295 -20.79 -5.81 22.67
CA HIS A 295 -21.38 -6.75 21.71
C HIS A 295 -20.66 -8.09 21.75
N LYS A 296 -21.27 -9.04 22.48
CA LYS A 296 -20.78 -10.41 22.67
C LYS A 296 -20.80 -11.25 21.36
N HIS A 297 -21.23 -10.73 20.20
CA HIS A 297 -21.63 -11.54 19.04
C HIS A 297 -21.24 -11.00 17.64
N SER A 298 -20.23 -10.14 17.50
CA SER A 298 -19.75 -9.76 16.15
C SER A 298 -18.23 -9.74 16.09
N GLY A 299 -17.65 -10.70 15.37
CA GLY A 299 -16.23 -10.74 15.01
C GLY A 299 -15.82 -9.68 13.97
N LYS A 300 -16.34 -8.45 14.07
CA LYS A 300 -15.94 -7.30 13.24
C LYS A 300 -15.30 -6.24 14.12
N LYS A 301 -14.29 -5.54 13.57
CA LYS A 301 -13.54 -4.43 14.19
C LYS A 301 -14.49 -3.48 14.95
N GLN A 302 -14.41 -3.48 16.28
CA GLN A 302 -15.25 -2.66 17.16
C GLN A 302 -14.69 -1.24 17.27
N THR A 303 -15.55 -0.22 17.27
CA THR A 303 -15.22 1.22 17.30
C THR A 303 -15.97 1.94 18.43
N VAL A 304 -15.43 3.04 18.96
CA VAL A 304 -16.08 3.88 20.00
C VAL A 304 -17.02 4.90 19.33
N PRO A 305 -18.34 4.89 19.60
CA PRO A 305 -19.27 5.83 18.99
C PRO A 305 -19.15 7.25 19.57
N CYS A 306 -19.24 8.25 18.70
CA CYS A 306 -19.20 9.68 19.03
C CYS A 306 -20.39 10.38 18.42
N LEU A 307 -21.18 11.08 19.22
CA LEU A 307 -22.34 11.82 18.76
C LEU A 307 -21.99 13.30 18.60
N ASP A 308 -22.12 13.80 17.38
CA ASP A 308 -22.15 15.24 17.11
C ASP A 308 -23.60 15.72 17.26
N THR A 309 -23.86 16.50 18.31
CA THR A 309 -25.19 17.02 18.62
C THR A 309 -25.61 18.16 17.70
N ALA A 310 -24.66 18.87 17.08
CA ALA A 310 -24.94 19.96 16.15
C ALA A 310 -25.35 19.41 14.77
N ALA A 311 -24.62 18.40 14.27
CA ALA A 311 -24.93 17.76 12.99
C ALA A 311 -25.96 16.62 13.10
N GLY A 312 -26.26 16.13 14.31
CA GLY A 312 -27.10 14.97 14.55
C GLY A 312 -26.52 13.65 13.99
N LYS A 313 -25.20 13.60 13.77
CA LYS A 313 -24.48 12.48 13.14
C LYS A 313 -23.61 11.73 14.15
N VAL A 314 -23.43 10.43 13.92
CA VAL A 314 -22.59 9.57 14.75
C VAL A 314 -21.31 9.20 14.01
N PHE A 315 -20.17 9.53 14.61
CA PHE A 315 -18.82 9.18 14.19
C PHE A 315 -18.26 8.00 15.00
N LYS A 316 -17.13 7.44 14.55
CA LYS A 316 -16.51 6.25 15.14
C LYS A 316 -15.02 6.50 15.40
N LEU A 317 -14.62 6.51 16.67
CA LEU A 317 -13.23 6.55 17.12
C LEU A 317 -12.64 5.15 17.22
N CYS A 318 -11.30 5.05 17.23
CA CYS A 318 -10.61 3.81 17.49
C CYS A 318 -10.84 3.32 18.93
N LYS A 319 -10.85 1.99 19.09
CA LYS A 319 -11.07 1.37 20.39
C LYS A 319 -9.86 1.58 21.31
N PRO A 320 -10.07 1.82 22.62
CA PRO A 320 -9.02 1.70 23.62
C PRO A 320 -8.25 0.38 23.46
N PRO A 321 -6.92 0.39 23.60
CA PRO A 321 -6.13 -0.83 23.57
C PRO A 321 -6.59 -1.83 24.64
N ASN A 322 -6.34 -3.11 24.41
CA ASN A 322 -6.55 -4.19 25.39
C ASN A 322 -7.99 -4.44 25.86
N ASP A 323 -9.01 -3.88 25.18
CA ASP A 323 -10.43 -4.06 25.53
C ASP A 323 -10.76 -3.70 27.00
N LEU A 324 -10.06 -2.69 27.53
CA LEU A 324 -10.20 -2.24 28.92
C LEU A 324 -11.64 -1.78 29.21
N ARG A 325 -12.17 -2.20 30.36
CA ARG A 325 -13.48 -1.79 30.90
C ARG A 325 -13.32 -1.07 32.23
N GLU A 326 -14.29 -0.22 32.58
CA GLU A 326 -14.27 0.62 33.78
C GLU A 326 -12.96 1.43 33.91
N VAL A 327 -12.53 2.03 32.79
CA VAL A 327 -11.36 2.92 32.75
C VAL A 327 -11.72 4.28 33.35
N GLY A 328 -10.75 4.93 34.00
CA GLY A 328 -10.83 6.35 34.33
C GLY A 328 -10.60 7.16 33.05
N ILE A 329 -11.48 8.11 32.74
CA ILE A 329 -11.42 8.93 31.53
C ILE A 329 -11.34 10.40 31.93
N LEU A 330 -10.45 11.14 31.28
CA LEU A 330 -10.27 12.58 31.50
C LEU A 330 -10.09 13.29 30.16
N VAL A 331 -10.80 14.40 30.01
CA VAL A 331 -10.54 15.38 28.95
C VAL A 331 -10.02 16.62 29.67
N THR A 332 -8.82 17.05 29.31
CA THR A 332 -8.19 18.25 29.89
C THR A 332 -8.83 19.53 29.31
N SER A 333 -8.56 20.68 29.93
CA SER A 333 -8.94 21.99 29.39
C SER A 333 -8.34 22.26 28.01
N GLU A 334 -7.20 21.63 27.69
CA GLU A 334 -6.54 21.68 26.38
C GLU A 334 -7.09 20.66 25.38
N ASN A 335 -8.21 20.00 25.71
CA ASN A 335 -8.87 18.99 24.89
C ASN A 335 -8.07 17.70 24.66
N ASP A 336 -7.03 17.44 25.44
CA ASP A 336 -6.32 16.16 25.43
C ASP A 336 -7.11 15.09 26.20
N ILE A 337 -7.31 13.93 25.58
CA ILE A 337 -8.09 12.81 26.13
C ILE A 337 -7.15 11.74 26.68
N TYR A 338 -7.35 11.36 27.95
CA TYR A 338 -6.59 10.35 28.64
C TYR A 338 -7.48 9.23 29.17
N ILE A 339 -6.95 8.01 29.18
CA ILE A 339 -7.56 6.85 29.84
C ILE A 339 -6.55 6.17 30.76
N ALA A 340 -6.99 5.78 31.96
CA ALA A 340 -6.16 5.10 32.94
C ALA A 340 -6.86 3.89 33.57
N GLY A 341 -6.10 2.81 33.75
CA GLY A 341 -6.50 1.62 34.49
C GLY A 341 -7.59 0.79 33.82
N GLY A 342 -8.52 0.28 34.62
CA GLY A 342 -9.59 -0.61 34.18
C GLY A 342 -9.23 -2.10 34.36
N TYR A 343 -10.05 -2.96 33.80
CA TYR A 343 -9.83 -4.41 33.81
C TYR A 343 -10.06 -5.04 32.44
N ARG A 344 -9.39 -6.17 32.19
CA ARG A 344 -9.60 -6.96 30.97
C ARG A 344 -10.65 -8.06 31.23
N PRO A 345 -11.69 -8.19 30.39
CA PRO A 345 -12.63 -9.31 30.51
C PRO A 345 -11.94 -10.63 30.13
N SER A 346 -11.99 -11.63 31.01
CA SER A 346 -11.53 -13.00 30.72
C SER A 346 -12.52 -13.73 29.80
N ASN A 347 -12.02 -14.59 28.91
CA ASN A 347 -12.85 -15.44 28.04
C ASN A 347 -13.47 -16.63 28.79
N SER A 348 -13.05 -16.90 30.03
CA SER A 348 -13.59 -17.96 30.87
C SER A 348 -14.88 -17.50 31.56
N GLU A 349 -15.99 -18.18 31.29
CA GLU A 349 -17.27 -17.97 32.01
C GLU A 349 -17.22 -18.40 33.50
N VAL A 350 -16.09 -18.94 33.98
CA VAL A 350 -16.01 -19.66 35.26
C VAL A 350 -15.14 -18.94 36.32
N SER A 351 -14.48 -17.83 36.00
CA SER A 351 -13.63 -17.10 36.97
C SER A 351 -13.82 -15.57 36.87
N ILE A 352 -14.22 -14.94 37.98
CA ILE A 352 -14.37 -13.47 38.16
C ILE A 352 -12.99 -12.84 38.41
N ASP A 353 -11.95 -13.28 37.70
CA ASP A 353 -10.60 -12.72 37.84
C ASP A 353 -10.51 -11.46 36.98
N HIS A 354 -11.17 -10.39 37.44
CA HIS A 354 -11.02 -9.06 36.88
C HIS A 354 -9.67 -8.48 37.31
N LYS A 355 -8.58 -8.92 36.66
CA LYS A 355 -7.25 -8.37 36.92
C LYS A 355 -7.27 -6.86 36.62
N ALA A 356 -6.95 -6.05 37.63
CA ALA A 356 -6.77 -4.62 37.47
C ALA A 356 -5.52 -4.34 36.63
N GLU A 357 -5.62 -3.40 35.70
CA GLU A 357 -4.49 -2.94 34.89
C GLU A 357 -4.01 -1.57 35.36
N GLY A 358 -2.71 -1.31 35.18
CA GLY A 358 -2.07 -0.01 35.45
C GLY A 358 -1.85 0.82 34.17
N ASP A 359 -2.37 0.35 33.04
CA ASP A 359 -2.19 0.94 31.72
C ASP A 359 -2.66 2.41 31.69
N PHE A 360 -1.86 3.27 31.09
CA PHE A 360 -2.18 4.69 30.90
C PHE A 360 -1.96 5.09 29.44
N TRP A 361 -2.97 5.70 28.83
CA TRP A 361 -2.95 6.04 27.40
C TRP A 361 -3.46 7.46 27.16
N GLN A 362 -2.89 8.10 26.14
CA GLN A 362 -3.34 9.38 25.61
C GLN A 362 -3.88 9.18 24.19
N TYR A 363 -4.98 9.82 23.86
CA TYR A 363 -5.54 9.80 22.51
C TYR A 363 -4.86 10.84 21.62
N GLU A 364 -4.36 10.42 20.45
CA GLU A 364 -3.85 11.31 19.43
C GLU A 364 -4.93 11.62 18.38
N HIS A 365 -5.37 12.87 18.35
CA HIS A 365 -6.43 13.37 17.47
C HIS A 365 -6.14 13.21 15.98
N ALA A 366 -4.90 13.41 15.54
CA ALA A 366 -4.53 13.41 14.12
C ALA A 366 -4.47 12.00 13.50
N GLY A 367 -4.05 11.00 14.27
CA GLY A 367 -3.87 9.63 13.81
C GLY A 367 -5.01 8.68 14.15
N ASN A 368 -6.05 9.16 14.85
CA ASN A 368 -7.10 8.33 15.45
C ASN A 368 -6.52 7.09 16.14
N ARG A 369 -5.56 7.30 17.05
CA ARG A 369 -4.82 6.23 17.74
C ARG A 369 -4.55 6.56 19.20
N TRP A 370 -4.38 5.53 20.01
CA TRP A 370 -3.99 5.64 21.42
C TRP A 370 -2.47 5.47 21.55
N LEU A 371 -1.81 6.42 22.21
CA LEU A 371 -0.38 6.40 22.51
C LEU A 371 -0.17 5.94 23.96
N PRO A 372 0.71 4.95 24.20
CA PRO A 372 1.01 4.50 25.55
C PRO A 372 1.80 5.58 26.31
N ARG A 373 1.47 5.76 27.58
CA ARG A 373 2.19 6.59 28.54
C ARG A 373 2.70 5.72 29.68
N ALA A 374 3.53 6.29 30.56
CA ALA A 374 4.06 5.52 31.70
C ALA A 374 2.91 4.95 32.54
N PRO A 375 2.96 3.66 32.90
CA PRO A 375 1.90 3.01 33.67
C PRO A 375 1.83 3.59 35.08
N MET A 376 0.65 3.56 35.68
CA MET A 376 0.42 3.95 37.07
C MET A 376 1.26 3.10 38.03
N LEU A 377 1.60 3.65 39.20
CA LEU A 377 2.35 2.95 40.25
C LEU A 377 1.55 1.77 40.80
N ARG A 378 0.22 1.93 40.88
CA ARG A 378 -0.70 0.86 41.27
C ARG A 378 -1.80 0.72 40.23
N ALA A 379 -2.11 -0.52 39.84
CA ALA A 379 -3.23 -0.86 38.97
C ALA A 379 -4.57 -0.60 39.68
N ARG A 380 -5.57 -0.08 38.95
CA ARG A 380 -6.85 0.38 39.54
C ARG A 380 -8.02 0.18 38.57
N ILE A 381 -9.17 -0.22 39.09
CA ILE A 381 -10.44 -0.32 38.34
C ILE A 381 -11.36 0.81 38.78
N GLY A 382 -11.98 1.51 37.82
CA GLY A 382 -12.95 2.58 38.11
C GLY A 382 -12.38 3.76 38.89
N CYS A 383 -11.11 4.11 38.67
CA CYS A 383 -10.50 5.31 39.26
C CYS A 383 -11.06 6.58 38.61
N ARG A 384 -11.04 7.70 39.35
CA ARG A 384 -11.41 9.01 38.79
C ARG A 384 -10.14 9.80 38.47
N LEU A 385 -10.04 10.25 37.22
CA LEU A 385 -8.96 11.11 36.76
C LEU A 385 -9.38 12.57 36.83
N VAL A 386 -8.48 13.45 37.28
CA VAL A 386 -8.70 14.90 37.38
C VAL A 386 -7.46 15.65 36.89
N HIS A 387 -7.64 16.69 36.09
CA HIS A 387 -6.55 17.61 35.70
C HIS A 387 -6.54 18.80 36.66
N CYS A 388 -5.41 19.10 37.30
CA CYS A 388 -5.28 20.23 38.23
C CYS A 388 -3.83 20.74 38.21
N CYS A 389 -3.64 22.07 38.14
CA CYS A 389 -2.32 22.71 38.13
C CYS A 389 -1.33 22.13 37.10
N GLY A 390 -1.80 21.76 35.91
CA GLY A 390 -0.97 21.18 34.85
C GLY A 390 -0.54 19.72 35.06
N LYS A 391 -1.04 19.04 36.09
CA LYS A 391 -0.78 17.63 36.39
C LYS A 391 -2.08 16.81 36.39
N LEU A 392 -1.95 15.49 36.20
CA LEU A 392 -3.10 14.57 36.21
C LEU A 392 -3.11 13.76 37.50
N TYR A 393 -4.26 13.71 38.18
CA TYR A 393 -4.41 12.99 39.44
C TYR A 393 -5.32 11.78 39.26
N ALA A 394 -4.86 10.61 39.68
CA ALA A 394 -5.64 9.38 39.74
C ALA A 394 -6.09 9.10 41.18
N LEU A 395 -7.40 9.19 41.41
CA LEU A 395 -8.03 9.13 42.73
C LEU A 395 -8.77 7.80 42.92
N GLY A 396 -8.48 7.14 44.04
CA GLY A 396 -9.21 5.97 44.53
C GLY A 396 -9.34 4.81 43.54
N GLY A 397 -10.53 4.21 43.48
CA GLY A 397 -10.84 3.03 42.67
C GLY A 397 -10.80 1.74 43.48
N ARG A 398 -10.85 0.60 42.80
CA ARG A 398 -10.84 -0.73 43.42
C ARG A 398 -9.81 -1.65 42.79
N VAL A 399 -9.36 -2.63 43.57
CA VAL A 399 -8.46 -3.69 43.13
C VAL A 399 -8.97 -5.03 43.66
N TYR A 400 -8.81 -6.08 42.87
CA TYR A 400 -9.05 -7.45 43.28
C TYR A 400 -7.70 -8.07 43.67
N GLU A 401 -7.39 -8.07 44.96
CA GLU A 401 -6.18 -8.65 45.56
C GLU A 401 -6.63 -9.54 46.73
N GLY A 402 -6.28 -10.83 46.70
CA GLY A 402 -6.69 -11.82 47.72
C GLY A 402 -8.18 -12.25 47.61
N ASP A 403 -8.81 -12.55 48.75
CA ASP A 403 -10.18 -13.10 48.85
C ASP A 403 -11.31 -12.08 48.61
N GLY A 404 -11.05 -10.90 48.05
CA GLY A 404 -12.12 -9.89 47.89
C GLY A 404 -11.82 -8.63 47.09
N ARG A 405 -12.88 -7.81 46.97
CA ARG A 405 -12.91 -6.50 46.33
C ARG A 405 -12.48 -5.42 47.34
N ASN A 406 -11.34 -4.76 47.09
CA ASN A 406 -10.78 -3.75 47.99
C ASN A 406 -10.83 -2.35 47.38
N ALA A 407 -11.38 -1.37 48.11
CA ALA A 407 -11.36 0.04 47.74
C ALA A 407 -10.01 0.69 48.12
N LEU A 408 -9.55 1.67 47.33
CA LEU A 408 -8.26 2.33 47.51
C LEU A 408 -8.40 3.73 48.10
N LYS A 409 -7.46 4.08 48.99
CA LYS A 409 -7.24 5.45 49.49
C LYS A 409 -6.11 6.19 48.77
N SER A 410 -5.27 5.48 48.02
CA SER A 410 -4.07 6.03 47.41
C SER A 410 -4.41 7.01 46.30
N VAL A 411 -3.61 8.08 46.19
CA VAL A 411 -3.72 9.08 45.13
C VAL A 411 -2.37 9.19 44.45
N GLU A 412 -2.38 9.22 43.13
CA GLU A 412 -1.18 9.33 42.30
C GLU A 412 -1.28 10.56 41.42
N CYS A 413 -0.16 11.26 41.25
CA CYS A 413 -0.01 12.44 40.42
C CYS A 413 0.93 12.12 39.26
N TYR A 414 0.49 12.33 38.03
CA TYR A 414 1.27 12.18 36.81
C TYR A 414 1.78 13.53 36.33
N ASP A 415 3.09 13.59 36.13
CA ASP A 415 3.74 14.72 35.49
C ASP A 415 3.83 14.47 33.98
N ILE A 416 3.24 15.36 33.18
CA ILE A 416 3.21 15.24 31.71
C ILE A 416 4.62 15.41 31.14
N ARG A 417 5.46 16.25 31.76
CA ARG A 417 6.82 16.57 31.28
C ARG A 417 7.76 15.38 31.45
N ASP A 418 7.73 14.75 32.61
CA ASP A 418 8.63 13.65 32.95
C ASP A 418 8.07 12.28 32.59
N ASN A 419 6.81 12.22 32.15
CA ASN A 419 6.10 10.98 31.83
C ASN A 419 6.25 9.97 32.98
N CYS A 420 5.96 10.41 34.20
CA CYS A 420 6.12 9.59 35.40
C CYS A 420 4.99 9.84 36.41
N TRP A 421 4.65 8.80 37.17
CA TRP A 421 3.69 8.87 38.26
C TRP A 421 4.41 8.99 39.59
N THR A 422 3.87 9.83 40.47
CA THR A 422 4.35 10.07 41.83
C THR A 422 3.20 9.86 42.81
N ALA A 423 3.48 9.27 43.98
CA ALA A 423 2.48 9.13 45.02
C ALA A 423 2.33 10.45 45.78
N VAL A 424 1.08 10.86 46.02
CA VAL A 424 0.74 12.06 46.82
C VAL A 424 -0.07 11.67 48.05
N SER A 425 -0.41 12.63 48.91
CA SER A 425 -1.11 12.34 50.16
C SER A 425 -2.42 11.56 49.93
N PRO A 426 -2.60 10.39 50.58
CA PRO A 426 -3.76 9.54 50.37
C PRO A 426 -5.04 10.17 50.91
N MET A 427 -6.17 9.82 50.32
CA MET A 427 -7.49 10.24 50.79
C MET A 427 -7.72 9.77 52.24
N PRO A 428 -8.45 10.56 53.06
CA PRO A 428 -8.78 10.18 54.44
C PRO A 428 -9.56 8.85 54.55
N VAL A 429 -10.35 8.53 53.53
CA VAL A 429 -11.19 7.32 53.47
C VAL A 429 -11.00 6.63 52.12
N ALA A 430 -11.02 5.29 52.09
CA ALA A 430 -10.97 4.52 50.85
C ALA A 430 -12.30 4.62 50.10
N MET A 431 -12.25 4.95 48.81
CA MET A 431 -13.43 5.34 48.03
C MET A 431 -13.50 4.63 46.67
N GLU A 432 -14.68 4.09 46.35
CA GLU A 432 -15.03 3.52 45.04
C GLU A 432 -16.32 4.16 44.50
N PHE A 433 -16.43 4.35 43.17
CA PHE A 433 -17.57 5.09 42.57
C PHE A 433 -17.81 6.48 43.17
N HIS A 434 -16.75 7.17 43.60
CA HIS A 434 -16.79 8.57 44.00
C HIS A 434 -16.79 9.48 42.78
N SER A 435 -17.26 10.71 42.96
CA SER A 435 -17.10 11.76 41.96
C SER A 435 -15.95 12.69 42.37
N ALA A 436 -15.14 13.12 41.41
CA ALA A 436 -14.10 14.11 41.62
C ALA A 436 -14.13 15.20 40.54
N ILE A 437 -13.89 16.44 40.95
CA ILE A 437 -14.00 17.66 40.16
C ILE A 437 -12.82 18.58 40.48
N GLU A 438 -12.34 19.34 39.51
CA GLU A 438 -11.40 20.45 39.74
C GLU A 438 -12.14 21.80 39.73
N TYR A 439 -11.74 22.70 40.63
CA TYR A 439 -12.14 24.11 40.60
C TYR A 439 -11.11 24.99 41.32
N LYS A 440 -10.67 26.08 40.66
CA LYS A 440 -9.71 27.06 41.20
C LYS A 440 -8.46 26.35 41.80
N ASP A 441 -7.83 25.47 41.02
CA ASP A 441 -6.59 24.76 41.40
C ASP A 441 -6.73 23.84 42.63
N ARG A 442 -7.95 23.39 42.91
CA ARG A 442 -8.26 22.44 44.01
C ARG A 442 -9.11 21.30 43.50
N ILE A 443 -8.93 20.12 44.11
CA ILE A 443 -9.66 18.92 43.75
C ILE A 443 -10.72 18.63 44.81
N TYR A 444 -11.96 18.48 44.39
CA TYR A 444 -13.12 18.22 45.23
C TYR A 444 -13.59 16.78 45.03
N VAL A 445 -13.67 15.98 46.09
CA VAL A 445 -14.06 14.57 46.05
C VAL A 445 -15.32 14.35 46.88
N LEU A 446 -16.34 13.75 46.27
CA LEU A 446 -17.66 13.55 46.86
C LEU A 446 -18.08 12.08 46.80
N GLN A 447 -18.46 11.52 47.96
CA GLN A 447 -19.10 10.21 48.06
C GLN A 447 -19.91 10.05 49.35
N GLY A 448 -21.22 9.81 49.25
CA GLY A 448 -22.05 9.50 50.42
C GLY A 448 -22.14 10.69 51.37
N GLU A 449 -21.61 10.55 52.59
CA GLU A 449 -21.52 11.64 53.57
C GLU A 449 -20.18 12.38 53.52
N TYR A 450 -19.23 11.90 52.71
CA TYR A 450 -17.88 12.45 52.67
C TYR A 450 -17.76 13.47 51.53
N PHE A 451 -17.36 14.70 51.89
CA PHE A 451 -17.00 15.75 50.96
C PHE A 451 -15.63 16.31 51.34
N PHE A 452 -14.62 16.05 50.51
CA PHE A 452 -13.24 16.47 50.75
C PHE A 452 -12.73 17.43 49.68
N CYS A 453 -11.79 18.29 50.07
CA CYS A 453 -11.06 19.21 49.19
C CYS A 453 -9.56 18.94 49.33
N PHE A 454 -8.87 18.70 48.23
CA PHE A 454 -7.43 18.52 48.18
C PHE A 454 -6.78 19.75 47.57
N ASP A 455 -5.76 20.27 48.27
CA ASP A 455 -4.92 21.38 47.84
C ASP A 455 -3.58 20.82 47.33
N PRO A 456 -3.33 20.77 46.01
CA PRO A 456 -2.13 20.18 45.44
C PRO A 456 -0.83 20.90 45.83
N HIS A 457 -0.88 22.21 46.11
CA HIS A 457 0.30 22.97 46.49
C HIS A 457 0.77 22.65 47.91
N LYS A 458 -0.17 22.29 48.79
CA LYS A 458 0.10 21.95 50.19
C LYS A 458 0.12 20.45 50.47
N ASP A 459 -0.24 19.64 49.47
CA ASP A 459 -0.46 18.20 49.57
C ASP A 459 -1.33 17.82 50.79
N TYR A 460 -2.48 18.51 50.93
CA TYR A 460 -3.33 18.42 52.12
C TYR A 460 -4.81 18.27 51.80
N TRP A 461 -5.53 17.49 52.62
CA TRP A 461 -6.97 17.23 52.53
C TRP A 461 -7.76 18.00 53.59
N GLY A 462 -8.67 18.88 53.15
CA GLY A 462 -9.68 19.56 53.95
C GLY A 462 -11.05 18.89 53.89
N HIS A 463 -11.87 19.11 54.92
CA HIS A 463 -13.25 18.62 55.03
C HIS A 463 -14.25 19.74 54.71
N LEU A 464 -15.32 19.40 53.97
CA LEU A 464 -16.40 20.31 53.60
C LEU A 464 -17.75 19.84 54.16
N VAL A 465 -18.77 20.70 54.04
CA VAL A 465 -20.12 20.44 54.56
C VAL A 465 -20.77 19.29 53.79
N PRO A 466 -21.24 18.22 54.47
CA PRO A 466 -21.86 17.07 53.81
C PRO A 466 -23.16 17.46 53.10
N MET A 467 -23.53 16.68 52.08
CA MET A 467 -24.80 16.86 51.35
C MET A 467 -26.03 16.72 52.25
N THR A 468 -27.09 17.45 51.95
CA THR A 468 -28.38 17.37 52.67
C THR A 468 -28.98 15.95 52.60
N VAL A 469 -28.82 15.27 51.46
CA VAL A 469 -29.20 13.85 51.29
C VAL A 469 -27.98 13.03 50.89
N PRO A 470 -27.35 12.30 51.84
CA PRO A 470 -26.19 11.47 51.56
C PRO A 470 -26.51 10.33 50.60
N ARG A 471 -25.75 10.25 49.51
CA ARG A 471 -25.93 9.24 48.46
C ARG A 471 -24.61 8.88 47.78
N SER A 472 -24.48 7.62 47.40
CA SER A 472 -23.31 7.08 46.68
C SER A 472 -23.63 6.88 45.20
N GLN A 473 -22.60 6.71 44.35
CA GLN A 473 -22.75 6.56 42.88
C GLN A 473 -23.49 7.73 42.19
N GLY A 474 -23.55 8.90 42.82
CA GLY A 474 -24.07 10.10 42.19
C GLY A 474 -23.06 10.75 41.26
N LEU A 475 -23.57 11.56 40.34
CA LEU A 475 -22.79 12.22 39.30
C LEU A 475 -22.55 13.67 39.72
N ALA A 476 -21.29 14.06 39.86
CA ALA A 476 -20.94 15.45 40.13
C ALA A 476 -20.38 16.13 38.87
N THR A 477 -20.77 17.38 38.63
CA THR A 477 -20.16 18.25 37.60
C THR A 477 -20.04 19.69 38.10
N LEU A 478 -19.06 20.43 37.58
CA LEU A 478 -18.93 21.87 37.79
C LEU A 478 -19.69 22.62 36.69
N HIS A 479 -20.45 23.64 37.06
CA HIS A 479 -21.07 24.57 36.11
C HIS A 479 -21.21 25.95 36.75
N GLN A 480 -20.77 27.02 36.05
CA GLN A 480 -20.87 28.43 36.47
C GLN A 480 -20.55 28.69 37.96
N SER A 481 -19.46 28.12 38.49
CA SER A 481 -18.98 28.22 39.89
C SER A 481 -19.66 27.38 40.98
N SER A 482 -20.70 26.61 40.63
CA SER A 482 -21.36 25.68 41.56
C SER A 482 -21.11 24.21 41.20
N VAL A 483 -21.01 23.35 42.22
CA VAL A 483 -20.90 21.89 42.06
C VAL A 483 -22.29 21.28 42.08
N TYR A 484 -22.72 20.75 40.94
CA TYR A 484 -23.98 20.06 40.81
C TYR A 484 -23.81 18.57 41.06
N TYR A 485 -24.55 18.03 42.04
CA TYR A 485 -24.56 16.62 42.39
C TYR A 485 -25.93 15.99 42.08
N ILE A 486 -25.97 15.15 41.06
CA ILE A 486 -27.19 14.64 40.42
C ILE A 486 -27.32 13.13 40.67
N ALA A 487 -28.50 12.75 41.16
CA ALA A 487 -28.91 11.37 41.45
C ALA A 487 -27.96 10.60 42.39
N GLY A 488 -28.30 9.35 42.70
CA GLY A 488 -27.46 8.45 43.49
C GLY A 488 -28.28 7.38 44.20
N ILE A 489 -27.59 6.58 45.00
CA ILE A 489 -28.17 5.52 45.84
C ILE A 489 -28.09 5.98 47.30
N CYS A 490 -29.24 6.11 47.95
CA CYS A 490 -29.34 6.42 49.37
C CYS A 490 -29.02 5.19 50.23
N ARG A 491 -28.81 5.38 51.54
CA ARG A 491 -28.51 4.30 52.51
C ARG A 491 -29.52 3.15 52.49
N ASN A 492 -30.78 3.43 52.18
CA ASN A 492 -31.85 2.43 52.04
C ASN A 492 -31.80 1.63 50.72
N HIS A 493 -30.72 1.77 49.92
CA HIS A 493 -30.53 1.16 48.61
C HIS A 493 -31.57 1.59 47.56
N GLN A 494 -32.36 2.63 47.85
CA GLN A 494 -33.26 3.23 46.87
C GLN A 494 -32.49 4.23 46.01
N ARG A 495 -32.78 4.21 44.72
CA ARG A 495 -32.19 5.13 43.75
C ARG A 495 -33.02 6.41 43.71
N THR A 496 -32.38 7.53 44.02
CA THR A 496 -33.00 8.86 43.99
C THR A 496 -32.50 9.63 42.77
N PHE A 497 -33.39 10.39 42.14
CA PHE A 497 -33.10 11.21 40.95
C PHE A 497 -33.14 12.71 41.25
N THR A 498 -32.77 13.08 42.49
CA THR A 498 -32.74 14.47 42.97
C THR A 498 -31.46 15.18 42.52
N MET A 499 -31.53 16.52 42.44
CA MET A 499 -30.41 17.39 42.05
C MET A 499 -30.15 18.44 43.12
N GLU A 500 -28.90 18.54 43.57
CA GLU A 500 -28.44 19.54 44.52
C GLU A 500 -27.24 20.29 43.93
N ALA A 501 -27.18 21.60 44.15
CA ALA A 501 -26.08 22.46 43.75
C ALA A 501 -25.38 22.98 45.00
N TYR A 502 -24.06 22.84 45.06
CA TYR A 502 -23.23 23.38 46.12
C TYR A 502 -22.51 24.62 45.62
N ASP A 503 -22.79 25.75 46.24
CA ASP A 503 -22.08 27.00 46.00
C ASP A 503 -20.77 26.96 46.80
N ILE A 504 -19.64 27.02 46.09
CA ILE A 504 -18.30 26.95 46.68
C ILE A 504 -17.98 28.22 47.47
N GLU A 505 -18.48 29.38 47.03
CA GLU A 505 -18.21 30.66 47.67
C GLU A 505 -19.07 30.84 48.94
N GLN A 506 -20.30 30.33 48.93
CA GLN A 506 -21.22 30.38 50.07
C GLN A 506 -21.12 29.17 51.00
N ASN A 507 -20.40 28.11 50.61
CA ASN A 507 -20.26 26.85 51.37
C ASN A 507 -21.61 26.26 51.80
N ALA A 508 -22.59 26.25 50.88
CA ALA A 508 -23.96 25.84 51.16
C ALA A 508 -24.57 25.04 50.01
N TRP A 509 -25.46 24.10 50.35
CA TRP A 509 -26.22 23.28 49.40
C TRP A 509 -27.60 23.89 49.12
N ALA A 510 -27.96 23.99 47.85
CA ALA A 510 -29.27 24.40 47.36
C ALA A 510 -29.94 23.27 46.56
N ARG A 511 -31.23 23.04 46.77
CA ARG A 511 -32.00 22.02 46.03
C ARG A 511 -32.53 22.61 44.71
N LYS A 512 -32.43 21.85 43.63
CA LYS A 512 -32.89 22.21 42.27
C LYS A 512 -33.99 21.27 41.78
N LYS A 513 -34.56 21.51 40.59
CA LYS A 513 -35.60 20.67 40.00
C LYS A 513 -35.15 19.22 39.81
N ASP A 514 -35.97 18.30 40.33
CA ASP A 514 -35.76 16.85 40.19
C ASP A 514 -35.92 16.38 38.73
N LEU A 515 -35.27 15.27 38.38
CA LEU A 515 -35.28 14.73 37.01
C LEU A 515 -36.67 14.24 36.57
N PRO A 516 -37.02 14.32 35.27
CA PRO A 516 -38.35 13.97 34.74
C PRO A 516 -38.55 12.45 34.57
N PHE A 517 -38.22 11.63 35.57
CA PHE A 517 -38.34 10.17 35.51
C PHE A 517 -39.01 9.60 36.76
N ASP A 518 -39.80 8.55 36.57
CA ASP A 518 -40.43 7.80 37.65
C ASP A 518 -39.46 6.73 38.21
N GLN A 519 -39.57 6.42 39.49
CA GLN A 519 -38.70 5.45 40.20
C GLN A 519 -38.77 4.03 39.60
N ALA A 520 -39.87 3.72 38.89
CA ALA A 520 -40.11 2.42 38.26
C ALA A 520 -39.21 2.16 37.03
N THR A 521 -38.81 3.21 36.33
CA THR A 521 -37.81 3.10 35.26
C THR A 521 -36.41 3.14 35.90
N SER A 522 -35.54 2.17 35.59
CA SER A 522 -34.13 2.19 36.04
C SER A 522 -33.22 2.66 34.90
N PRO A 523 -33.24 3.96 34.52
CA PRO A 523 -32.39 4.45 33.45
C PRO A 523 -30.93 4.52 33.88
N TYR A 524 -30.02 4.31 32.94
CA TYR A 524 -28.61 4.62 33.14
C TYR A 524 -28.38 6.05 32.67
N ILE A 525 -27.78 6.88 33.52
CA ILE A 525 -27.64 8.32 33.29
C ILE A 525 -26.19 8.75 33.38
N LYS A 526 -25.80 9.75 32.58
CA LYS A 526 -24.50 10.43 32.61
C LYS A 526 -24.71 11.93 32.43
N VAL A 527 -23.95 12.72 33.19
CA VAL A 527 -23.99 14.19 33.15
C VAL A 527 -22.86 14.68 32.26
N LEU A 528 -23.17 15.65 31.41
CA LEU A 528 -22.26 16.20 30.40
C LEU A 528 -22.35 17.72 30.41
N LEU A 529 -21.22 18.38 30.15
CA LEU A 529 -21.18 19.81 29.87
C LEU A 529 -20.97 19.99 28.37
N LEU A 530 -22.00 20.41 27.65
CA LEU A 530 -21.97 20.65 26.20
C LEU A 530 -22.27 22.12 25.94
N TYR A 531 -21.40 22.80 25.21
CA TYR A 531 -21.46 24.22 24.86
C TYR A 531 -21.67 25.11 26.09
N GLY A 532 -21.02 24.78 27.21
CA GLY A 532 -21.14 25.50 28.48
C GLY A 532 -22.49 25.35 29.20
N LYS A 533 -23.36 24.43 28.74
CA LYS A 533 -24.67 24.14 29.36
C LYS A 533 -24.72 22.72 29.91
N LEU A 534 -25.45 22.55 31.01
CA LEU A 534 -25.64 21.27 31.68
C LEU A 534 -26.58 20.37 30.86
N HIS A 535 -26.10 19.18 30.52
CA HIS A 535 -26.85 18.16 29.79
C HIS A 535 -26.85 16.82 30.52
N LEU A 536 -27.92 16.06 30.35
CA LEU A 536 -28.09 14.71 30.88
C LEU A 536 -28.33 13.72 29.75
N PHE A 537 -27.39 12.79 29.60
CA PHE A 537 -27.50 11.67 28.67
C PHE A 537 -28.15 10.48 29.37
N VAL A 538 -29.31 10.06 28.87
CA VAL A 538 -30.18 9.08 29.51
C VAL A 538 -30.38 7.90 28.58
N ARG A 539 -30.10 6.71 29.10
CA ARG A 539 -30.44 5.44 28.47
C ARG A 539 -31.57 4.77 29.23
N ALA A 540 -32.71 4.58 28.56
CA ALA A 540 -33.87 3.87 29.11
C ALA A 540 -34.20 2.63 28.27
N THR A 541 -34.67 1.56 28.94
CA THR A 541 -35.24 0.40 28.26
C THR A 541 -36.76 0.56 28.27
N GLN A 542 -37.35 0.76 27.10
CA GLN A 542 -38.79 0.84 26.92
C GLN A 542 -39.32 -0.54 26.52
N VAL A 543 -40.30 -1.06 27.25
CA VAL A 543 -41.00 -2.30 26.88
C VAL A 543 -42.29 -1.89 26.18
N THR A 544 -42.40 -2.19 24.88
CA THR A 544 -43.63 -2.03 24.10
C THR A 544 -44.28 -3.39 23.88
N VAL A 545 -45.60 -3.46 24.03
CA VAL A 545 -46.38 -4.66 23.73
C VAL A 545 -47.08 -4.43 22.39
N GLU A 546 -46.54 -5.01 21.33
CA GLU A 546 -47.16 -5.06 20.01
C GLU A 546 -47.59 -6.50 19.74
N GLU A 547 -48.84 -6.73 19.36
CA GLU A 547 -49.35 -8.07 18.95
C GLU A 547 -49.06 -9.21 19.94
N HIS A 548 -49.21 -8.97 21.24
CA HIS A 548 -48.87 -9.93 22.31
C HIS A 548 -47.40 -10.38 22.36
N VAL A 549 -46.49 -9.68 21.68
CA VAL A 549 -45.04 -9.87 21.77
C VAL A 549 -44.43 -8.72 22.56
N PHE A 550 -43.75 -9.05 23.67
CA PHE A 550 -42.95 -8.07 24.42
C PHE A 550 -41.73 -7.66 23.60
N ARG A 551 -41.74 -6.45 23.02
CA ARG A 551 -40.58 -5.84 22.38
C ARG A 551 -39.89 -4.92 23.38
N THR A 552 -38.61 -5.19 23.66
CA THR A 552 -37.78 -4.27 24.44
C THR A 552 -36.99 -3.40 23.47
N SER A 553 -37.31 -2.10 23.40
CA SER A 553 -36.49 -1.11 22.70
C SER A 553 -35.59 -0.37 23.70
N ARG A 554 -34.32 -0.19 23.35
CA ARG A 554 -33.37 0.60 24.12
C ARG A 554 -33.23 1.95 23.45
N LYS A 555 -33.59 3.03 24.14
CA LYS A 555 -33.53 4.40 23.62
C LYS A 555 -32.54 5.24 24.41
N ASN A 556 -31.79 6.06 23.69
CA ASN A 556 -30.88 7.06 24.24
C ASN A 556 -31.46 8.45 23.98
N SER A 557 -31.50 9.30 25.00
CA SER A 557 -32.06 10.65 24.97
C SER A 557 -31.12 11.64 25.65
N LEU A 558 -31.08 12.86 25.15
CA LEU A 558 -30.31 13.96 25.71
C LEU A 558 -31.28 15.04 26.22
N TYR A 559 -31.15 15.38 27.50
CA TYR A 559 -31.88 16.47 28.14
C TYR A 559 -30.93 17.63 28.43
N GLN A 560 -31.39 18.86 28.23
CA GLN A 560 -30.69 20.08 28.60
C GLN A 560 -31.39 20.70 29.81
N TYR A 561 -30.60 21.14 30.78
CA TYR A 561 -31.10 21.89 31.91
C TYR A 561 -31.04 23.38 31.60
N ASP A 562 -32.18 24.05 31.76
CA ASP A 562 -32.28 25.51 31.73
C ASP A 562 -32.27 26.03 33.17
N GLU A 563 -31.25 26.81 33.51
CA GLU A 563 -31.04 27.32 34.86
C GLU A 563 -31.95 28.51 35.18
N GLU A 564 -32.25 29.37 34.21
CA GLU A 564 -33.14 30.52 34.41
C GLU A 564 -34.58 30.06 34.66
N ALA A 565 -34.99 28.99 33.98
CA ALA A 565 -36.34 28.41 34.09
C ALA A 565 -36.44 27.25 35.11
N ASP A 566 -35.31 26.79 35.69
CA ASP A 566 -35.19 25.57 36.53
C ASP A 566 -35.96 24.37 35.94
N LEU A 567 -35.75 24.10 34.65
CA LEU A 567 -36.51 23.11 33.88
C LEU A 567 -35.60 22.22 33.02
N TRP A 568 -35.95 20.93 32.95
CA TRP A 568 -35.34 19.98 32.01
C TRP A 568 -36.11 19.95 30.69
N THR A 569 -35.41 20.17 29.58
CA THR A 569 -35.96 20.08 28.21
C THR A 569 -35.30 18.95 27.45
N LYS A 570 -36.07 18.16 26.70
CA LYS A 570 -35.52 17.08 25.86
C LYS A 570 -35.07 17.68 24.53
N VAL A 571 -33.77 17.62 24.23
CA VAL A 571 -33.16 18.26 23.06
C VAL A 571 -32.91 17.28 21.92
N TYR A 572 -32.61 16.02 22.23
CA TYR A 572 -32.29 15.02 21.21
C TYR A 572 -32.72 13.60 21.62
N GLU A 573 -33.14 12.79 20.63
CA GLU A 573 -33.47 11.37 20.79
C GLU A 573 -32.91 10.57 19.61
N THR A 574 -32.24 9.47 19.89
CA THR A 574 -31.57 8.68 18.85
C THR A 574 -32.56 7.76 18.12
N PRO A 575 -32.45 7.58 16.79
CA PRO A 575 -33.24 6.58 16.05
C PRO A 575 -32.97 5.14 16.52
N ASP A 576 -33.99 4.28 16.47
CA ASP A 576 -33.85 2.86 16.81
C ASP A 576 -32.73 2.21 15.97
N ARG A 577 -31.80 1.49 16.63
CA ARG A 577 -30.68 0.68 16.08
C ARG A 577 -29.30 1.33 15.87
N LEU A 578 -29.06 2.62 16.16
CA LEU A 578 -27.74 3.20 15.86
C LEU A 578 -26.60 2.77 16.82
N TRP A 579 -26.90 2.33 18.04
CA TRP A 579 -25.90 1.94 19.06
C TRP A 579 -26.54 1.23 20.27
N ASP A 580 -26.06 0.04 20.61
CA ASP A 580 -26.42 -0.65 21.87
C ASP A 580 -25.31 -0.45 22.91
N LEU A 581 -25.47 0.53 23.81
CA LEU A 581 -24.49 0.83 24.86
C LEU A 581 -24.51 -0.26 25.95
N GLY A 582 -23.38 -0.49 26.64
CA GLY A 582 -23.31 -1.41 27.79
C GLY A 582 -24.00 -0.84 29.04
N ARG A 583 -24.26 -1.66 30.07
CA ARG A 583 -24.80 -1.17 31.37
C ARG A 583 -23.82 -0.25 32.11
N HIS A 584 -22.54 -0.31 31.78
CA HIS A 584 -21.44 0.43 32.41
C HIS A 584 -20.79 1.44 31.45
N PHE A 585 -21.58 2.04 30.56
CA PHE A 585 -21.06 3.05 29.64
C PHE A 585 -20.62 4.31 30.37
N GLU A 586 -19.54 4.91 29.92
CA GLU A 586 -19.05 6.23 30.35
C GLU A 586 -19.12 7.19 29.17
N CYS A 587 -19.42 8.47 29.46
CA CYS A 587 -19.49 9.50 28.44
C CYS A 587 -18.60 10.67 28.81
N VAL A 588 -17.89 11.22 27.82
CA VAL A 588 -17.12 12.46 27.95
C VAL A 588 -17.37 13.36 26.75
N VAL A 589 -17.16 14.65 26.94
CA VAL A 589 -17.26 15.64 25.86
C VAL A 589 -15.84 16.06 25.47
N ALA A 590 -15.55 16.03 24.18
CA ALA A 590 -14.30 16.57 23.64
C ALA A 590 -14.59 17.27 22.31
N LYS A 591 -13.80 18.30 21.99
CA LYS A 591 -13.80 18.97 20.70
C LYS A 591 -13.08 18.08 19.69
N LEU A 592 -13.81 17.54 18.72
CA LEU A 592 -13.26 16.68 17.69
C LEU A 592 -13.51 17.31 16.32
N SER A 593 -12.46 17.39 15.50
CA SER A 593 -12.63 17.82 14.12
C SER A 593 -13.23 16.68 13.29
N VAL A 594 -14.36 16.97 12.63
CA VAL A 594 -15.04 16.05 11.70
C VAL A 594 -14.09 15.63 10.57
N THR A 595 -13.19 16.54 10.18
CA THR A 595 -12.18 16.25 9.16
C THR A 595 -10.98 15.47 9.71
N ALA A 596 -10.67 15.54 11.02
CA ALA A 596 -9.63 14.70 11.65
C ALA A 596 -10.09 13.25 11.93
N ASN A 597 -11.40 12.99 11.99
CA ASN A 597 -11.98 11.66 12.17
C ASN A 597 -12.34 10.93 10.86
N LEU A 598 -12.33 11.64 9.73
CA LEU A 598 -11.89 11.04 8.48
C LEU A 598 -10.37 10.93 8.58
N PRO A 599 -9.71 9.87 8.09
CA PRO A 599 -8.26 9.89 7.97
C PRO A 599 -7.88 11.11 7.13
N LYS A 600 -7.51 12.21 7.80
CA LYS A 600 -6.73 13.28 7.21
C LYS A 600 -5.41 12.62 6.91
N HIS A 601 -5.29 12.22 5.65
CA HIS A 601 -4.01 11.97 5.02
C HIS A 601 -3.04 13.03 5.52
N PRO A 602 -1.89 12.65 6.12
CA PRO A 602 -0.87 13.61 6.50
C PRO A 602 -0.38 14.28 5.21
N SER A 603 -0.97 15.44 4.94
CA SER A 603 -0.56 16.41 3.95
C SER A 603 0.82 16.91 4.35
N GLN A 604 1.84 16.24 3.82
CA GLN A 604 3.06 16.81 3.23
C GLN A 604 4.23 15.82 3.13
N HIS A 605 4.10 14.59 3.63
CA HIS A 605 5.14 13.55 3.42
C HIS A 605 4.61 12.21 2.92
N ARG A 606 3.38 12.14 2.42
CA ARG A 606 2.73 10.89 1.98
C ARG A 606 2.19 10.84 0.57
N THR A 607 2.58 11.74 -0.33
CA THR A 607 2.20 11.61 -1.76
C THR A 607 2.85 10.40 -2.43
N VAL A 608 3.95 9.93 -1.89
CA VAL A 608 4.86 8.93 -2.48
C VAL A 608 4.34 7.48 -2.35
N VAL A 609 3.67 7.11 -1.26
CA VAL A 609 3.23 5.71 -1.00
C VAL A 609 1.77 5.46 -1.39
N GLU A 610 0.90 6.46 -1.32
CA GLU A 610 -0.55 6.27 -1.53
C GLU A 610 -0.98 6.19 -2.98
N SER A 611 -0.14 6.60 -3.92
CA SER A 611 -0.44 6.41 -5.34
C SER A 611 0.15 5.12 -5.88
N LEU A 612 1.19 4.59 -5.23
CA LEU A 612 1.55 3.17 -5.35
C LEU A 612 0.44 2.28 -4.83
N GLU A 613 -0.15 2.63 -3.69
CA GLU A 613 -1.34 1.95 -3.18
C GLU A 613 -2.56 2.24 -4.04
N SER A 614 -2.80 3.44 -4.59
CA SER A 614 -3.98 3.73 -5.42
C SER A 614 -3.89 3.10 -6.81
N CYS A 615 -2.69 2.87 -7.35
CA CYS A 615 -2.49 2.11 -8.57
C CYS A 615 -2.41 0.60 -8.33
N MET A 616 -1.94 0.14 -7.16
CA MET A 616 -2.13 -1.26 -6.74
C MET A 616 -3.58 -1.53 -6.34
N TYR A 617 -4.30 -0.56 -5.80
CA TYR A 617 -5.74 -0.60 -5.59
C TYR A 617 -6.43 -0.42 -6.92
N ALA A 618 -5.97 0.33 -7.91
CA ALA A 618 -6.55 0.28 -9.26
C ALA A 618 -6.27 -1.07 -9.93
N TYR A 619 -5.12 -1.70 -9.69
CA TYR A 619 -4.81 -3.05 -10.14
C TYR A 619 -5.68 -4.11 -9.43
N VAL A 620 -5.84 -4.01 -8.11
CA VAL A 620 -6.66 -4.89 -7.28
C VAL A 620 -8.14 -4.60 -7.44
N TYR A 621 -8.54 -3.35 -7.70
CA TYR A 621 -9.92 -2.88 -7.90
C TYR A 621 -10.33 -3.08 -9.34
N VAL A 622 -9.45 -3.03 -10.35
CA VAL A 622 -9.74 -3.54 -11.70
C VAL A 622 -9.82 -5.06 -11.66
N ASN A 623 -8.96 -5.77 -10.90
CA ASN A 623 -9.12 -7.21 -10.69
C ASN A 623 -10.39 -7.56 -9.89
N ILE A 624 -10.78 -6.76 -8.90
CA ILE A 624 -12.01 -6.92 -8.09
C ILE A 624 -13.24 -6.44 -8.85
N VAL A 625 -13.12 -5.45 -9.74
CA VAL A 625 -14.22 -4.98 -10.61
C VAL A 625 -14.40 -5.93 -11.78
N LEU A 626 -13.34 -6.58 -12.30
CA LEU A 626 -13.47 -7.74 -13.20
C LEU A 626 -14.09 -8.92 -12.43
N TYR A 627 -13.68 -9.15 -11.17
CA TYR A 627 -14.29 -10.14 -10.28
C TYR A 627 -15.77 -9.83 -10.03
N MET A 628 -16.14 -8.57 -9.79
CA MET A 628 -17.51 -8.10 -9.51
C MET A 628 -18.38 -7.99 -10.78
N LEU A 629 -17.80 -7.69 -11.95
CA LEU A 629 -18.48 -7.73 -13.25
C LEU A 629 -18.77 -9.18 -13.67
N LEU A 630 -17.86 -10.11 -13.36
CA LEU A 630 -18.09 -11.56 -13.47
C LEU A 630 -19.04 -12.09 -12.37
N TYR A 631 -19.10 -11.45 -11.20
CA TYR A 631 -20.04 -11.79 -10.12
C TYR A 631 -21.45 -11.25 -10.38
N LYS A 632 -21.61 -10.11 -11.08
CA LYS A 632 -22.92 -9.50 -11.40
C LYS A 632 -23.67 -10.20 -12.53
N THR A 633 -23.04 -11.04 -13.34
CA THR A 633 -23.73 -11.94 -14.28
C THR A 633 -24.17 -13.26 -13.61
N GLY A 634 -23.94 -13.44 -12.30
CA GLY A 634 -24.39 -14.60 -11.54
C GLY A 634 -24.84 -14.23 -10.13
N ALA A 635 -26.13 -13.88 -9.98
CA ALA A 635 -26.73 -13.56 -8.69
C ALA A 635 -26.50 -14.69 -7.65
N GLY A 636 -26.00 -14.27 -6.48
CA GLY A 636 -25.42 -15.15 -5.49
C GLY A 636 -26.42 -15.92 -4.62
N TYR A 637 -25.96 -17.04 -4.09
CA TYR A 637 -26.22 -17.52 -2.73
C TYR A 637 -25.06 -18.46 -2.36
N LYS A 638 -24.60 -18.33 -1.12
CA LYS A 638 -23.57 -19.14 -0.45
C LYS A 638 -23.73 -20.63 -0.78
N LEU A 639 -22.74 -21.26 -1.43
CA LEU A 639 -22.64 -22.71 -1.40
C LEU A 639 -21.19 -23.18 -1.60
N THR A 640 -20.81 -24.12 -0.76
CA THR A 640 -19.62 -24.98 -0.79
C THR A 640 -19.21 -25.41 -2.20
N ALA A 641 -17.89 -25.46 -2.42
CA ALA A 641 -17.16 -25.77 -3.66
C ALA A 641 -17.50 -27.13 -4.34
N PHE A 642 -18.51 -27.85 -3.85
CA PHE A 642 -18.94 -29.15 -4.34
C PHE A 642 -20.05 -29.07 -5.41
N ASN A 643 -20.83 -27.98 -5.46
CA ASN A 643 -21.95 -27.84 -6.43
C ASN A 643 -21.62 -27.05 -7.70
N PHE A 644 -20.41 -26.48 -7.82
CA PHE A 644 -19.99 -25.75 -9.02
C PHE A 644 -19.78 -26.67 -10.24
N ASN A 645 -19.35 -27.93 -10.02
CA ASN A 645 -19.26 -28.93 -11.10
C ASN A 645 -20.64 -29.26 -11.69
N ARG A 646 -21.68 -29.39 -10.86
CA ARG A 646 -23.00 -29.87 -11.30
C ARG A 646 -23.79 -28.86 -12.15
N LYS A 647 -23.57 -27.55 -11.94
CA LYS A 647 -24.26 -26.48 -12.69
C LYS A 647 -23.53 -26.11 -13.99
N LEU A 648 -22.20 -26.24 -14.02
CA LEU A 648 -21.43 -26.20 -15.28
C LEU A 648 -21.77 -27.42 -16.14
N ASP A 649 -21.84 -28.63 -15.56
CA ASP A 649 -22.24 -29.83 -16.29
C ASP A 649 -23.66 -29.74 -16.89
N SER A 650 -24.59 -29.01 -16.26
CA SER A 650 -25.95 -28.81 -16.79
C SER A 650 -26.04 -27.74 -17.90
N VAL A 651 -25.12 -26.78 -17.93
CA VAL A 651 -24.99 -25.81 -19.04
C VAL A 651 -24.20 -26.44 -20.19
N PHE A 652 -23.21 -27.28 -19.89
CA PHE A 652 -22.38 -27.97 -20.86
C PHE A 652 -23.00 -29.25 -21.44
N SER A 653 -24.04 -29.83 -20.83
CA SER A 653 -24.81 -30.90 -21.46
C SER A 653 -25.50 -30.43 -22.74
N LYS A 654 -25.85 -29.13 -22.82
CA LYS A 654 -26.41 -28.50 -24.03
C LYS A 654 -25.36 -28.05 -25.05
N ALA A 655 -24.09 -27.93 -24.66
CA ALA A 655 -22.97 -27.50 -25.53
C ALA A 655 -22.07 -28.65 -26.00
N ARG A 656 -22.47 -29.92 -25.80
CA ARG A 656 -21.73 -31.12 -26.24
C ARG A 656 -21.67 -31.31 -27.77
N LEU A 657 -22.35 -30.49 -28.55
CA LEU A 657 -22.28 -30.52 -30.00
C LEU A 657 -21.33 -29.42 -30.47
N VAL A 658 -20.24 -29.83 -31.14
CA VAL A 658 -19.26 -29.01 -31.87
C VAL A 658 -17.99 -28.61 -31.08
N MET A 659 -17.18 -29.59 -30.69
CA MET A 659 -15.70 -29.47 -30.75
C MET A 659 -15.09 -30.84 -31.07
N PRO A 660 -14.20 -30.96 -32.06
CA PRO A 660 -13.49 -32.22 -32.31
C PRO A 660 -12.50 -32.52 -31.16
N PRO A 661 -12.29 -33.80 -30.83
CA PRO A 661 -11.33 -34.19 -29.79
C PRO A 661 -9.91 -33.83 -30.27
N SER A 662 -9.20 -33.02 -29.49
CA SER A 662 -7.78 -32.76 -29.70
C SER A 662 -6.97 -33.96 -29.20
N SER A 663 -6.12 -34.48 -30.09
CA SER A 663 -5.33 -35.70 -29.96
C SER A 663 -4.55 -35.78 -28.64
N ALA A 664 -4.64 -36.95 -28.00
CA ALA A 664 -3.81 -37.36 -26.88
C ALA A 664 -2.32 -37.14 -27.19
N ALA A 665 -1.60 -36.52 -26.25
CA ALA A 665 -0.15 -36.46 -26.26
C ALA A 665 0.35 -36.85 -24.86
N ASP A 666 0.96 -38.04 -24.77
CA ASP A 666 2.10 -38.47 -23.91
C ASP A 666 2.27 -37.88 -22.50
N LEU A 667 1.22 -37.44 -21.81
CA LEU A 667 1.37 -36.86 -20.47
C LEU A 667 1.53 -37.91 -19.37
N GLY A 668 1.27 -39.19 -19.64
CA GLY A 668 1.32 -40.26 -18.62
C GLY A 668 0.30 -40.11 -17.48
N TYR A 669 -0.54 -39.07 -17.52
CA TYR A 669 -1.64 -38.80 -16.60
C TYR A 669 -2.75 -38.02 -17.31
N THR A 670 -3.99 -38.12 -16.81
CA THR A 670 -5.13 -37.35 -17.31
C THR A 670 -5.15 -35.94 -16.69
N PRO A 671 -5.11 -34.86 -17.49
CA PRO A 671 -5.16 -33.50 -16.97
C PRO A 671 -6.43 -33.23 -16.14
N PRO A 672 -6.33 -32.49 -15.02
CA PRO A 672 -7.45 -32.31 -14.10
C PRO A 672 -8.58 -31.40 -14.64
N ASP A 673 -8.34 -30.58 -15.66
CA ASP A 673 -9.33 -29.71 -16.35
C ASP A 673 -10.24 -28.88 -15.39
N GLY A 674 -9.69 -28.51 -14.23
CA GLY A 674 -10.36 -27.81 -13.14
C GLY A 674 -9.54 -27.71 -11.85
N GLY A 675 -10.18 -27.28 -10.75
CA GLY A 675 -9.56 -27.16 -9.43
C GLY A 675 -8.40 -26.15 -9.38
N TRP A 676 -7.22 -26.60 -8.92
CA TRP A 676 -6.02 -25.77 -8.81
C TRP A 676 -5.54 -25.21 -10.16
N GLY A 677 -5.98 -25.78 -11.29
CA GLY A 677 -5.67 -25.24 -12.62
C GLY A 677 -6.10 -23.77 -12.78
N TRP A 678 -7.21 -23.36 -12.17
CA TRP A 678 -7.65 -21.95 -12.24
C TRP A 678 -6.76 -21.01 -11.41
N VAL A 679 -6.16 -21.51 -10.33
CA VAL A 679 -5.15 -20.76 -9.55
C VAL A 679 -3.86 -20.62 -10.36
N VAL A 680 -3.48 -21.65 -11.11
CA VAL A 680 -2.35 -21.59 -12.05
C VAL A 680 -2.62 -20.59 -13.16
N VAL A 681 -3.84 -20.54 -13.70
CA VAL A 681 -4.25 -19.52 -14.70
C VAL A 681 -4.12 -18.10 -14.12
N LEU A 682 -4.47 -17.88 -12.86
CA LEU A 682 -4.25 -16.59 -12.19
C LEU A 682 -2.76 -16.25 -12.05
N GLY A 683 -1.92 -17.23 -11.68
CA GLY A 683 -0.46 -17.04 -11.66
C GLY A 683 0.08 -16.68 -13.06
N SER A 684 -0.32 -17.42 -14.08
CA SER A 684 0.05 -17.15 -15.47
C SER A 684 -0.49 -15.81 -15.98
N PHE A 685 -1.68 -15.37 -15.54
CA PHE A 685 -2.24 -14.05 -15.87
C PHE A 685 -1.30 -12.93 -15.43
N ILE A 686 -0.77 -13.02 -14.20
CA ILE A 686 0.16 -12.02 -13.65
C ILE A 686 1.49 -12.07 -14.40
N SER A 687 2.09 -13.26 -14.54
CA SER A 687 3.40 -13.43 -15.19
C SER A 687 3.39 -13.02 -16.67
N ILE A 688 2.37 -13.44 -17.44
CA ILE A 688 2.20 -13.03 -18.84
C ILE A 688 1.88 -11.55 -18.93
N GLY A 689 1.08 -11.05 -17.98
CA GLY A 689 0.72 -9.64 -17.85
C GLY A 689 1.95 -8.74 -17.77
N PHE A 690 2.81 -8.96 -16.77
CA PHE A 690 4.06 -8.21 -16.62
C PHE A 690 5.00 -8.41 -17.82
N SER A 691 5.13 -9.64 -18.34
CA SER A 691 6.05 -9.93 -19.45
C SER A 691 5.75 -9.09 -20.70
N TYR A 692 4.49 -9.00 -21.12
CA TYR A 692 4.12 -8.24 -22.33
C TYR A 692 3.84 -6.76 -22.09
N ALA A 693 3.36 -6.37 -20.90
CA ALA A 693 3.01 -4.98 -20.62
C ALA A 693 4.22 -4.13 -20.23
N PHE A 694 5.19 -4.70 -19.51
CA PHE A 694 6.31 -3.94 -18.94
C PHE A 694 7.16 -3.22 -20.00
N PRO A 695 7.54 -3.84 -21.14
CA PRO A 695 8.29 -3.14 -22.20
C PRO A 695 7.54 -1.99 -22.86
N LYS A 696 6.21 -2.00 -22.81
CA LYS A 696 5.36 -0.93 -23.35
C LYS A 696 5.13 0.17 -22.32
N ALA A 697 5.05 -0.19 -21.03
CA ALA A 697 4.81 0.77 -19.96
C ALA A 697 6.06 1.59 -19.61
N ILE A 698 7.27 1.06 -19.82
CA ILE A 698 8.52 1.77 -19.54
C ILE A 698 8.77 2.94 -20.51
N THR A 699 8.07 2.98 -21.65
CA THR A 699 8.24 4.03 -22.67
C THR A 699 7.76 5.40 -22.21
N VAL A 700 6.93 5.44 -21.15
CA VAL A 700 6.50 6.69 -20.49
C VAL A 700 7.68 7.51 -19.99
N TYR A 701 8.79 6.86 -19.60
CA TYR A 701 10.02 7.49 -19.11
C TYR A 701 10.99 7.93 -20.21
N TYR A 702 10.71 7.62 -21.48
CA TYR A 702 11.72 7.76 -22.54
C TYR A 702 12.11 9.20 -22.82
N LYS A 703 11.13 10.11 -22.85
CA LYS A 703 11.39 11.52 -23.12
C LYS A 703 12.32 12.11 -22.04
N GLU A 704 12.12 11.74 -20.80
CA GLU A 704 12.83 12.28 -19.65
C GLU A 704 14.21 11.64 -19.49
N ILE A 705 14.34 10.34 -19.75
CA ILE A 705 15.65 9.68 -19.84
C ILE A 705 16.46 10.24 -21.01
N GLN A 706 15.79 10.54 -22.13
CA GLN A 706 16.40 11.15 -23.30
C GLN A 706 16.95 12.55 -22.98
N GLU A 707 16.16 13.39 -22.31
CA GLU A 707 16.59 14.72 -21.86
C GLU A 707 17.73 14.61 -20.83
N TYR A 708 17.62 13.69 -19.86
CA TYR A 708 18.63 13.50 -18.81
C TYR A 708 20.00 13.09 -19.36
N PHE A 709 20.05 12.15 -20.30
CA PHE A 709 21.31 11.71 -20.93
C PHE A 709 21.69 12.51 -22.18
N SER A 710 20.82 13.42 -22.63
CA SER A 710 20.98 14.19 -23.88
C SER A 710 21.25 13.30 -25.10
N ILE A 711 20.43 12.25 -25.26
CA ILE A 711 20.55 11.22 -26.30
C ILE A 711 19.48 11.37 -27.40
N THR A 712 19.63 10.62 -28.49
CA THR A 712 18.68 10.66 -29.62
C THR A 712 17.47 9.73 -29.41
N TYR A 713 16.42 9.87 -30.24
CA TYR A 713 15.23 8.99 -30.18
C TYR A 713 15.57 7.55 -30.57
N SER A 714 16.51 7.35 -31.49
CA SER A 714 17.03 6.03 -31.84
C SER A 714 17.76 5.37 -30.67
N GLU A 715 18.61 6.11 -29.93
CA GLU A 715 19.34 5.59 -28.77
C GLU A 715 18.38 5.13 -27.67
N ILE A 716 17.42 5.96 -27.26
CA ILE A 716 16.47 5.53 -26.21
C ILE A 716 15.61 4.33 -26.63
N ALA A 717 15.25 4.22 -27.92
CA ALA A 717 14.44 3.12 -28.44
C ALA A 717 15.12 1.75 -28.34
N TRP A 718 16.45 1.71 -28.33
CA TRP A 718 17.21 0.46 -28.12
C TRP A 718 16.89 -0.20 -26.77
N VAL A 719 16.51 0.55 -25.73
CA VAL A 719 16.17 -0.03 -24.42
C VAL A 719 15.00 -1.02 -24.53
N SER A 720 13.86 -0.59 -25.06
CA SER A 720 12.68 -1.48 -25.25
C SER A 720 12.94 -2.56 -26.28
N SER A 721 13.69 -2.24 -27.34
CA SER A 721 13.95 -3.19 -28.41
C SER A 721 14.84 -4.33 -27.96
N ILE A 722 15.91 -4.05 -27.22
CA ILE A 722 16.76 -5.06 -26.61
C ILE A 722 15.95 -5.88 -25.60
N MET A 723 15.11 -5.24 -24.78
CA MET A 723 14.28 -5.94 -23.80
C MET A 723 13.29 -6.91 -24.46
N LEU A 724 12.60 -6.47 -25.51
CA LEU A 724 11.61 -7.27 -26.22
C LEU A 724 12.29 -8.36 -27.06
N ALA A 725 13.43 -8.07 -27.69
CA ALA A 725 14.25 -9.04 -28.40
C ALA A 725 14.79 -10.14 -27.46
N ALA A 726 15.33 -9.77 -26.30
CA ALA A 726 15.79 -10.73 -25.29
C ALA A 726 14.62 -11.57 -24.72
N MET A 727 13.43 -10.98 -24.58
CA MET A 727 12.23 -11.72 -24.17
C MET A 727 11.84 -12.81 -25.19
N TYR A 728 11.80 -12.46 -26.49
CA TYR A 728 11.43 -13.40 -27.57
C TYR A 728 12.53 -14.43 -27.82
N GLY A 729 13.80 -13.98 -27.92
CA GLY A 729 14.96 -14.84 -28.12
C GLY A 729 15.28 -15.75 -26.93
N GLY A 730 14.86 -15.40 -25.72
CA GLY A 730 15.00 -16.22 -24.52
C GLY A 730 14.03 -17.41 -24.44
N GLY A 731 12.99 -17.46 -25.28
CA GLY A 731 11.93 -18.48 -25.23
C GLY A 731 12.46 -19.93 -25.28
N PRO A 732 13.33 -20.30 -26.23
CA PRO A 732 13.95 -21.62 -26.31
C PRO A 732 14.80 -21.96 -25.07
N VAL A 733 15.57 -21.00 -24.57
CA VAL A 733 16.38 -21.16 -23.35
C VAL A 733 15.47 -21.43 -22.15
N SER A 734 14.39 -20.67 -22.02
CA SER A 734 13.38 -20.89 -20.99
C SER A 734 12.74 -22.27 -21.10
N SER A 735 12.44 -22.74 -22.31
CA SER A 735 11.85 -24.05 -22.55
C SER A 735 12.76 -25.19 -22.08
N ILE A 736 14.07 -25.11 -22.40
CA ILE A 736 15.08 -26.07 -21.94
C ILE A 736 15.17 -26.09 -20.41
N LEU A 737 15.18 -24.91 -19.78
CA LEU A 737 15.23 -24.79 -18.32
C LEU A 737 13.98 -25.37 -17.65
N VAL A 738 12.79 -25.15 -18.23
CA VAL A 738 11.52 -25.71 -17.71
C VAL A 738 11.50 -27.22 -17.81
N ASN A 739 12.01 -27.79 -18.89
CA ASN A 739 12.09 -29.24 -19.05
C ASN A 739 13.05 -29.88 -18.04
N ARG A 740 14.13 -29.19 -17.67
CA ARG A 740 15.13 -29.70 -16.72
C ARG A 740 14.77 -29.48 -15.25
N PHE A 741 14.24 -28.31 -14.91
CA PHE A 741 14.04 -27.87 -13.53
C PHE A 741 12.55 -27.70 -13.14
N GLY A 742 11.64 -27.78 -14.10
CA GLY A 742 10.21 -27.53 -13.91
C GLY A 742 9.84 -26.05 -14.04
N SER A 743 8.55 -25.76 -14.19
CA SER A 743 8.06 -24.39 -14.44
C SER A 743 8.25 -23.43 -13.25
N ARG A 744 8.02 -23.91 -12.01
CA ARG A 744 8.04 -23.07 -10.81
C ARG A 744 9.41 -22.42 -10.53
N PRO A 745 10.54 -23.17 -10.49
CA PRO A 745 11.84 -22.56 -10.24
C PRO A 745 12.24 -21.55 -11.31
N VAL A 746 11.87 -21.79 -12.57
CA VAL A 746 12.21 -20.91 -13.70
C VAL A 746 11.48 -19.57 -13.59
N VAL A 747 10.19 -19.57 -13.25
CA VAL A 747 9.43 -18.32 -13.04
C VAL A 747 9.94 -17.54 -11.84
N ILE A 748 10.28 -18.21 -10.73
CA ILE A 748 10.87 -17.55 -9.55
C ILE A 748 12.23 -16.93 -9.91
N ALA A 749 13.09 -17.67 -10.61
CA ALA A 749 14.37 -17.14 -11.07
C ALA A 749 14.18 -15.94 -12.02
N GLY A 750 13.22 -16.02 -12.95
CA GLY A 750 12.87 -14.92 -13.84
C GLY A 750 12.41 -13.67 -13.10
N GLY A 751 11.53 -13.81 -12.11
CA GLY A 751 11.07 -12.70 -11.25
C GLY A 751 12.20 -12.03 -10.47
N ILE A 752 13.10 -12.80 -9.86
CA ILE A 752 14.30 -12.28 -9.18
C ILE A 752 15.20 -11.54 -10.17
N MET A 753 15.43 -12.13 -11.35
CA MET A 753 16.30 -11.55 -12.37
C MET A 753 15.75 -10.21 -12.90
N CYS A 754 14.43 -10.10 -13.10
CA CYS A 754 13.76 -8.84 -13.42
C CYS A 754 13.88 -7.79 -12.30
N ALA A 755 13.71 -8.19 -11.03
CA ALA A 755 13.83 -7.28 -9.90
C ALA A 755 15.26 -6.73 -9.77
N VAL A 756 16.26 -7.60 -9.86
CA VAL A 756 17.68 -7.21 -9.87
C VAL A 756 17.97 -6.27 -11.03
N ALA A 757 17.51 -6.59 -12.24
CA ALA A 757 17.68 -5.73 -13.42
C ALA A 757 17.16 -4.30 -13.22
N MET A 758 15.98 -4.13 -12.61
CA MET A 758 15.43 -2.79 -12.37
C MET A 758 16.16 -2.05 -11.24
N VAL A 759 16.49 -2.74 -10.15
CA VAL A 759 17.25 -2.14 -9.04
C VAL A 759 18.63 -1.71 -9.50
N THR A 760 19.38 -2.57 -10.21
CA THR A 760 20.70 -2.20 -10.75
C THR A 760 20.59 -1.14 -11.86
N GLY A 761 19.49 -1.15 -12.62
CA GLY A 761 19.18 -0.11 -13.61
C GLY A 761 18.97 1.27 -12.98
N SER A 762 18.42 1.36 -11.77
CA SER A 762 18.21 2.64 -11.06
C SER A 762 19.50 3.38 -10.71
N PHE A 763 20.60 2.65 -10.50
CA PHE A 763 21.94 3.20 -10.23
C PHE A 763 22.74 3.47 -11.52
N GLY A 764 22.11 3.32 -12.69
CA GLY A 764 22.76 3.54 -13.98
C GLY A 764 23.14 5.01 -14.19
N ASN A 765 24.41 5.23 -14.52
CA ASN A 765 24.94 6.55 -14.89
C ASN A 765 25.21 6.68 -16.41
N SER A 766 24.86 5.66 -17.21
CA SER A 766 24.96 5.71 -18.67
C SER A 766 23.84 4.91 -19.32
N ILE A 767 23.50 5.26 -20.58
CA ILE A 767 22.50 4.53 -21.36
C ILE A 767 22.92 3.08 -21.63
N MET A 768 24.23 2.82 -21.79
CA MET A 768 24.77 1.46 -21.97
C MET A 768 24.49 0.58 -20.76
N HIS A 769 24.54 1.15 -19.54
CA HIS A 769 24.17 0.43 -18.32
C HIS A 769 22.70 0.02 -18.32
N LEU A 770 21.82 0.89 -18.86
CA LEU A 770 20.39 0.58 -19.02
C LEU A 770 20.15 -0.50 -20.07
N TYR A 771 20.88 -0.51 -21.19
CA TYR A 771 20.78 -1.58 -22.20
C TYR A 771 21.10 -2.96 -21.61
N ILE A 772 22.15 -3.04 -20.77
CA ILE A 772 22.55 -4.31 -20.14
C ILE A 772 21.54 -4.71 -19.07
N CYS A 773 21.25 -3.81 -18.13
CA CYS A 773 20.39 -4.12 -16.98
C CYS A 773 18.93 -4.29 -17.39
N VAL A 774 18.30 -3.21 -17.88
CA VAL A 774 16.87 -3.20 -18.22
C VAL A 774 16.61 -4.00 -19.50
N GLY A 775 17.46 -3.85 -20.51
CA GLY A 775 17.33 -4.56 -21.78
C GLY A 775 17.61 -6.06 -21.65
N ILE A 776 18.88 -6.45 -21.53
CA ILE A 776 19.28 -7.86 -21.62
C ILE A 776 18.81 -8.66 -20.40
N ILE A 777 19.22 -8.27 -19.19
CA ILE A 777 18.92 -9.03 -17.96
C ILE A 777 17.41 -9.02 -17.70
N GLY A 778 16.78 -7.84 -17.80
CA GLY A 778 15.33 -7.68 -17.68
C GLY A 778 14.57 -8.52 -18.71
N GLY A 779 14.96 -8.46 -19.99
CA GLY A 779 14.31 -9.20 -21.07
C GLY A 779 14.38 -10.72 -20.93
N PHE A 780 15.55 -11.28 -20.59
CA PHE A 780 15.65 -12.71 -20.27
C PHE A 780 14.81 -13.10 -19.05
N GLY A 781 14.73 -12.22 -18.04
CA GLY A 781 13.88 -12.42 -16.87
C GLY A 781 12.39 -12.48 -17.24
N LEU A 782 11.94 -11.59 -18.12
CA LEU A 782 10.55 -11.61 -18.63
C LEU A 782 10.32 -12.88 -19.48
N SER A 783 11.31 -13.35 -20.24
CA SER A 783 11.22 -14.62 -20.98
C SER A 783 10.99 -15.82 -20.05
N PHE A 784 11.74 -15.87 -18.94
CA PHE A 784 11.61 -16.91 -17.91
C PHE A 784 10.30 -16.82 -17.12
N ASN A 785 9.59 -15.69 -17.18
CA ASN A 785 8.23 -15.58 -16.65
C ASN A 785 7.19 -16.00 -17.69
N LEU A 786 7.35 -15.59 -18.95
CA LEU A 786 6.38 -15.80 -20.04
C LEU A 786 6.26 -17.27 -20.44
N GLN A 787 7.37 -17.90 -20.81
CA GLN A 787 7.33 -19.23 -21.44
C GLN A 787 6.82 -20.32 -20.47
N PRO A 788 7.27 -20.43 -19.21
CA PRO A 788 6.80 -21.48 -18.32
C PRO A 788 5.32 -21.32 -17.95
N SER A 789 4.83 -20.08 -17.92
CA SER A 789 3.42 -19.74 -17.66
C SER A 789 2.49 -20.29 -18.74
N LEU A 790 2.92 -20.28 -20.00
CA LEU A 790 2.19 -20.90 -21.12
C LEU A 790 2.29 -22.43 -21.07
N THR A 791 3.46 -22.98 -20.76
CA THR A 791 3.67 -24.43 -20.70
C THR A 791 2.82 -25.09 -19.60
N ILE A 792 2.73 -24.50 -18.41
CA ILE A 792 2.02 -25.12 -17.29
C ILE A 792 0.50 -25.14 -17.49
N ILE A 793 -0.09 -24.13 -18.15
CA ILE A 793 -1.52 -24.15 -18.48
C ILE A 793 -1.84 -25.38 -19.34
N GLY A 794 -0.99 -25.69 -20.32
CA GLY A 794 -1.14 -26.87 -21.17
C GLY A 794 -1.01 -28.21 -20.44
N LYS A 795 -0.41 -28.23 -19.24
CA LYS A 795 -0.33 -29.44 -18.38
C LYS A 795 -1.56 -29.61 -17.47
N TYR A 796 -2.26 -28.53 -17.15
CA TYR A 796 -3.43 -28.53 -16.28
C TYR A 796 -4.76 -28.66 -17.04
N PHE A 797 -4.81 -28.13 -18.26
CA PHE A 797 -6.02 -28.09 -19.07
C PHE A 797 -5.79 -28.74 -20.44
N GLN A 798 -6.69 -29.64 -20.81
CA GLN A 798 -6.76 -30.26 -22.13
C GLN A 798 -8.02 -29.77 -22.84
N VAL A 799 -9.21 -29.98 -22.24
CA VAL A 799 -10.49 -29.58 -22.83
C VAL A 799 -10.71 -28.07 -22.73
N LYS A 800 -10.37 -27.45 -21.59
CA LYS A 800 -10.61 -26.01 -21.35
C LYS A 800 -9.40 -25.13 -21.67
N ARG A 801 -8.39 -25.68 -22.35
CA ARG A 801 -7.10 -25.01 -22.64
C ARG A 801 -7.24 -23.69 -23.40
N PRO A 802 -8.07 -23.55 -24.45
CA PRO A 802 -8.20 -22.28 -25.16
C PRO A 802 -8.74 -21.15 -24.27
N ILE A 803 -9.70 -21.47 -23.38
CA ILE A 803 -10.27 -20.52 -22.43
C ILE A 803 -9.23 -20.11 -21.39
N ALA A 804 -8.47 -21.08 -20.85
CA ALA A 804 -7.40 -20.84 -19.89
C ALA A 804 -6.28 -19.95 -20.47
N ASN A 805 -5.85 -20.24 -21.70
CA ASN A 805 -4.88 -19.41 -22.42
C ASN A 805 -5.45 -18.00 -22.71
N GLY A 806 -6.71 -17.92 -23.13
CA GLY A 806 -7.37 -16.64 -23.40
C GLY A 806 -7.41 -15.72 -22.18
N ILE A 807 -7.79 -16.27 -21.02
CA ILE A 807 -7.78 -15.53 -19.74
C ILE A 807 -6.35 -15.11 -19.39
N ALA A 808 -5.38 -16.04 -19.42
CA ALA A 808 -4.00 -15.71 -19.06
C ALA A 808 -3.38 -14.63 -19.96
N MET A 809 -3.68 -14.65 -21.27
CA MET A 809 -3.23 -13.64 -22.24
C MET A 809 -3.93 -12.28 -22.07
N ALA A 810 -5.15 -12.24 -21.53
CA ALA A 810 -5.85 -11.00 -21.19
C ALA A 810 -5.19 -10.23 -20.02
N GLY A 811 -4.25 -10.86 -19.30
CA GLY A 811 -3.45 -10.18 -18.28
C GLY A 811 -2.58 -9.05 -18.83
N SER A 812 -2.10 -9.16 -20.07
CA SER A 812 -1.26 -8.12 -20.70
C SER A 812 -1.93 -6.75 -20.80
N PRO A 813 -3.13 -6.61 -21.39
CA PRO A 813 -3.79 -5.30 -21.44
C PRO A 813 -4.19 -4.77 -20.05
N VAL A 814 -4.56 -5.63 -19.11
CA VAL A 814 -4.92 -5.21 -17.74
C VAL A 814 -3.71 -4.63 -16.99
N VAL A 815 -2.55 -5.29 -17.10
CA VAL A 815 -1.32 -4.74 -16.52
C VAL A 815 -0.93 -3.45 -17.23
N LEU A 816 -1.05 -3.36 -18.56
CA LEU A 816 -0.66 -2.14 -19.29
C LEU A 816 -1.54 -0.93 -18.93
N CYS A 817 -2.86 -1.11 -18.82
CA CYS A 817 -3.77 0.01 -18.50
C CYS A 817 -3.60 0.55 -17.08
N THR A 818 -3.09 -0.27 -16.17
CA THR A 818 -2.83 0.12 -14.77
C THR A 818 -1.41 0.62 -14.58
N LEU A 819 -0.43 0.00 -15.26
CA LEU A 819 0.98 0.31 -15.11
C LEU A 819 1.39 1.61 -15.84
N ALA A 820 0.75 1.98 -16.95
CA ALA A 820 1.10 3.21 -17.66
C ALA A 820 0.82 4.50 -16.84
N PRO A 821 -0.37 4.72 -16.24
CA PRO A 821 -0.61 5.86 -15.37
C PRO A 821 0.16 5.76 -14.05
N LEU A 822 0.32 4.55 -13.50
CA LEU A 822 1.16 4.32 -12.32
C LEU A 822 2.61 4.76 -12.56
N ASN A 823 3.16 4.47 -13.75
CA ASN A 823 4.52 4.87 -14.09
C ASN A 823 4.67 6.39 -14.17
N GLN A 824 3.70 7.09 -14.75
CA GLN A 824 3.71 8.56 -14.77
C GLN A 824 3.62 9.12 -13.34
N PHE A 825 2.75 8.53 -12.51
CA PHE A 825 2.67 8.91 -11.11
C PHE A 825 4.00 8.70 -10.35
N LEU A 826 4.61 7.52 -10.52
CA LEU A 826 5.88 7.17 -9.89
C LEU A 826 6.98 8.14 -10.31
N PHE A 827 6.99 8.49 -11.60
CA PHE A 827 7.92 9.46 -12.15
C PHE A 827 7.81 10.81 -11.44
N ASP A 828 6.60 11.38 -11.34
CA ASP A 828 6.42 12.72 -10.76
C ASP A 828 6.81 12.79 -9.28
N SER A 829 6.64 11.68 -8.55
CA SER A 829 6.88 11.63 -7.10
C SER A 829 8.31 11.27 -6.72
N PHE A 830 9.00 10.47 -7.53
CA PHE A 830 10.30 9.89 -7.16
C PHE A 830 11.39 10.04 -8.22
N GLY A 831 11.04 10.56 -9.40
CA GLY A 831 11.88 10.52 -10.59
C GLY A 831 12.09 9.10 -11.13
N TRP A 832 12.66 8.99 -12.32
CA TRP A 832 12.82 7.71 -13.02
C TRP A 832 13.67 6.68 -12.24
N ARG A 833 14.64 7.14 -11.44
CA ARG A 833 15.49 6.25 -10.61
C ARG A 833 14.70 5.60 -9.47
N GLY A 834 13.97 6.40 -8.69
CA GLY A 834 13.10 5.88 -7.63
C GLY A 834 12.00 5.00 -8.19
N SER A 835 11.44 5.36 -9.35
CA SER A 835 10.47 4.51 -10.06
C SER A 835 11.02 3.14 -10.40
N PHE A 836 12.25 3.03 -10.94
CA PHE A 836 12.84 1.74 -11.30
C PHE A 836 13.07 0.85 -10.07
N PHE A 837 13.45 1.43 -8.93
CA PHE A 837 13.57 0.68 -7.68
C PHE A 837 12.24 0.03 -7.28
N ILE A 838 11.15 0.80 -7.37
CA ILE A 838 9.79 0.36 -7.00
C ILE A 838 9.22 -0.62 -8.02
N LEU A 839 9.47 -0.40 -9.32
CA LEU A 839 9.13 -1.34 -10.38
C LEU A 839 9.85 -2.69 -10.20
N GLY A 840 11.08 -2.69 -9.67
CA GLY A 840 11.79 -3.90 -9.28
C GLY A 840 11.04 -4.70 -8.21
N ALA A 841 10.50 -4.03 -7.19
CA ALA A 841 9.66 -4.67 -6.17
C ALA A 841 8.34 -5.22 -6.74
N LEU A 842 7.71 -4.49 -7.66
CA LEU A 842 6.50 -4.96 -8.35
C LEU A 842 6.77 -6.21 -9.20
N LEU A 843 7.90 -6.26 -9.92
CA LEU A 843 8.31 -7.43 -10.71
C LEU A 843 8.67 -8.63 -9.83
N LEU A 844 9.07 -8.42 -8.57
CA LEU A 844 9.31 -9.51 -7.62
C LEU A 844 8.02 -10.29 -7.31
N ASN A 845 6.83 -9.69 -7.48
CA ASN A 845 5.55 -10.40 -7.38
C ASN A 845 5.39 -11.52 -8.42
N CYS A 846 6.15 -11.50 -9.52
CA CYS A 846 6.23 -12.64 -10.44
C CYS A 846 6.75 -13.91 -9.74
N CYS A 847 7.55 -13.79 -8.68
CA CYS A 847 7.97 -14.94 -7.88
C CYS A 847 6.79 -15.57 -7.13
N VAL A 848 5.87 -14.75 -6.63
CA VAL A 848 4.63 -15.20 -5.98
C VAL A 848 3.73 -15.90 -6.99
N ALA A 849 3.59 -15.32 -8.20
CA ALA A 849 2.88 -15.96 -9.30
C ALA A 849 3.50 -17.33 -9.67
N GLY A 850 4.84 -17.42 -9.71
CA GLY A 850 5.57 -18.67 -9.90
C GLY A 850 5.37 -19.68 -8.77
N ALA A 851 5.18 -19.24 -7.52
CA ALA A 851 4.91 -20.14 -6.40
C ALA A 851 3.56 -20.87 -6.51
N LEU A 852 2.58 -20.30 -7.23
CA LEU A 852 1.28 -20.92 -7.49
C LEU A 852 1.35 -22.10 -8.48
N MET A 853 2.42 -22.17 -9.28
CA MET A 853 2.63 -23.14 -10.37
C MET A 853 3.09 -24.51 -9.84
N ARG A 854 2.16 -25.29 -9.26
CA ARG A 854 2.49 -26.62 -8.71
C ARG A 854 2.78 -27.61 -9.84
N PRO A 855 3.90 -28.35 -9.81
CA PRO A 855 4.17 -29.39 -10.80
C PRO A 855 3.16 -30.53 -10.66
N ILE A 856 2.65 -31.01 -11.79
CA ILE A 856 1.83 -32.23 -11.90
C ILE A 856 2.60 -33.21 -12.79
N GLY A 857 2.63 -34.47 -12.38
CA GLY A 857 3.45 -35.53 -12.98
C GLY A 857 4.64 -35.90 -12.08
N GLY A 858 4.86 -37.19 -11.87
CA GLY A 858 5.96 -37.70 -11.04
C GLY A 858 7.34 -37.30 -11.59
N ARG A 859 8.32 -37.16 -10.71
CA ARG A 859 9.73 -37.01 -11.11
C ARG A 859 10.12 -38.20 -12.00
N PRO A 860 10.87 -38.00 -13.10
CA PRO A 860 11.50 -39.12 -13.78
C PRO A 860 12.38 -39.85 -12.76
N GLN A 861 12.16 -41.16 -12.64
CA GLN A 861 12.80 -42.06 -11.71
C GLN A 861 14.33 -41.99 -11.89
N ASP A 862 15.05 -41.66 -10.82
CA ASP A 862 16.50 -41.74 -10.77
C ASP A 862 16.91 -43.22 -10.86
N ASP A 863 17.21 -43.68 -12.08
CA ASP A 863 17.92 -44.94 -12.31
C ASP A 863 19.39 -44.79 -11.90
N ARG A 864 19.67 -44.70 -10.58
CA ARG A 864 20.98 -45.04 -10.03
C ARG A 864 20.86 -45.67 -8.64
N ILE A 865 21.29 -46.93 -8.60
CA ILE A 865 21.68 -47.78 -7.45
C ILE A 865 20.56 -48.71 -6.94
N SER A 866 20.38 -49.81 -7.65
CA SER A 866 20.25 -51.13 -7.04
C SER A 866 21.02 -52.13 -7.90
N LYS A 867 22.30 -52.37 -7.55
CA LYS A 867 23.03 -53.55 -8.07
C LYS A 867 22.42 -54.81 -7.46
N PRO A 868 22.29 -55.90 -8.22
CA PRO A 868 21.77 -57.16 -7.73
C PRO A 868 22.92 -57.99 -7.12
N ASP A 869 22.68 -58.65 -5.99
CA ASP A 869 23.51 -59.78 -5.57
C ASP A 869 22.65 -61.03 -5.32
N ARG A 870 22.86 -61.93 -6.28
CA ARG A 870 22.77 -63.39 -6.35
C ARG A 870 22.20 -64.19 -5.16
N THR A 871 21.35 -65.14 -5.54
CA THR A 871 21.24 -66.60 -5.20
C THR A 871 19.74 -66.94 -5.04
N THR A 872 19.11 -67.97 -5.59
CA THR A 872 19.49 -69.24 -6.26
C THR A 872 18.21 -69.87 -6.87
N ASN A 873 18.39 -70.62 -7.98
CA ASN A 873 17.57 -71.76 -8.49
C ASN A 873 16.15 -71.49 -9.06
N GLY A 874 15.75 -71.97 -10.24
CA GLY A 874 16.43 -72.78 -11.27
C GLY A 874 15.49 -73.21 -12.42
N HIS A 875 16.11 -73.79 -13.47
CA HIS A 875 15.58 -74.63 -14.57
C HIS A 875 14.55 -73.98 -15.53
N GLY A 876 14.62 -74.04 -16.86
CA GLY A 876 15.34 -74.73 -17.96
C GLY A 876 14.55 -74.31 -19.24
N ALA A 877 14.92 -74.51 -20.52
CA ALA A 877 16.00 -75.17 -21.21
C ALA A 877 16.05 -74.64 -22.67
N ASN A 878 17.28 -74.59 -23.21
CA ASN A 878 17.78 -74.82 -24.57
C ASN A 878 16.90 -74.82 -25.85
N GLY A 879 17.47 -74.21 -26.90
CA GLY A 879 17.32 -74.59 -28.32
C GLY A 879 17.62 -73.44 -29.29
N ALA A 880 18.89 -73.13 -29.61
CA ALA A 880 19.56 -73.32 -30.92
C ALA A 880 19.04 -72.43 -32.08
N LYS A 881 19.84 -71.80 -32.98
CA LYS A 881 21.28 -71.67 -33.26
C LYS A 881 21.43 -70.63 -34.42
N THR A 882 22.44 -69.74 -34.33
CA THR A 882 23.32 -69.21 -35.42
C THR A 882 22.78 -68.24 -36.53
N PRO A 883 23.63 -67.53 -37.31
CA PRO A 883 24.54 -66.42 -36.88
C PRO A 883 24.72 -65.27 -37.94
N ALA A 884 25.54 -64.25 -37.57
CA ALA A 884 26.33 -63.33 -38.44
C ALA A 884 25.58 -62.27 -39.31
N GLU A 885 26.03 -61.03 -39.52
CA GLU A 885 27.39 -60.51 -39.65
C GLU A 885 27.62 -59.12 -39.02
N SER A 886 28.87 -58.92 -38.63
CA SER A 886 29.53 -57.67 -38.25
C SER A 886 29.84 -56.76 -39.44
N VAL A 887 29.67 -55.44 -39.29
CA VAL A 887 30.67 -54.47 -39.76
C VAL A 887 30.87 -53.39 -38.70
N SER A 888 32.11 -53.35 -38.22
CA SER A 888 32.72 -52.31 -37.39
C SER A 888 32.87 -50.98 -38.14
N GLY A 889 32.52 -49.87 -37.48
CA GLY A 889 32.91 -48.51 -37.89
C GLY A 889 32.97 -47.58 -36.68
N HIS A 890 34.12 -46.93 -36.48
CA HIS A 890 34.50 -46.08 -35.35
C HIS A 890 33.52 -44.94 -34.98
N PRO A 891 33.58 -44.42 -33.74
CA PRO A 891 32.68 -43.38 -33.28
C PRO A 891 33.01 -42.04 -33.95
N ALA A 892 32.14 -41.55 -34.82
CA ALA A 892 32.16 -40.15 -35.21
C ALA A 892 31.69 -39.32 -34.02
N LYS A 893 32.53 -38.38 -33.58
CA LYS A 893 32.20 -37.34 -32.59
C LYS A 893 30.95 -36.58 -33.06
N SER A 894 29.78 -36.87 -32.49
CA SER A 894 28.55 -36.10 -32.77
C SER A 894 28.71 -34.68 -32.21
N GLY A 895 28.76 -33.70 -33.10
CA GLY A 895 28.90 -32.29 -32.76
C GLY A 895 27.67 -31.76 -32.01
N CYS A 896 27.83 -30.58 -31.40
CA CYS A 896 26.77 -29.86 -30.68
C CYS A 896 25.45 -29.71 -31.50
N MET A 897 25.52 -29.79 -32.84
CA MET A 897 24.38 -29.64 -33.75
C MET A 897 23.40 -30.82 -33.72
N ASP A 898 23.86 -32.06 -33.50
CA ASP A 898 22.94 -33.23 -33.42
C ASP A 898 22.04 -33.18 -32.18
N LYS A 899 22.45 -32.45 -31.14
CA LYS A 899 21.63 -32.18 -29.95
C LYS A 899 20.62 -31.03 -30.18
N VAL A 900 20.89 -30.13 -31.13
CA VAL A 900 20.01 -29.01 -31.49
C VAL A 900 18.88 -29.48 -32.41
N ASP A 901 19.14 -30.43 -33.31
CA ASP A 901 18.14 -31.04 -34.19
C ASP A 901 17.00 -31.76 -33.43
N LYS A 902 17.24 -32.15 -32.18
CA LYS A 902 16.20 -32.75 -31.32
C LYS A 902 15.21 -31.72 -30.75
N PHE A 903 15.54 -30.42 -30.81
CA PHE A 903 14.74 -29.33 -30.22
C PHE A 903 14.22 -28.30 -31.24
N ILE A 904 14.81 -28.22 -32.44
CA ILE A 904 14.37 -27.33 -33.51
C ILE A 904 13.99 -28.18 -34.72
N ASP A 905 12.69 -28.31 -35.01
CA ASP A 905 12.20 -29.07 -36.17
C ASP A 905 12.37 -28.24 -37.46
N LEU A 906 13.57 -28.29 -38.05
CA LEU A 906 13.88 -27.61 -39.31
C LEU A 906 13.06 -28.12 -40.49
N SER A 907 12.32 -29.24 -40.35
CA SER A 907 11.40 -29.71 -41.40
C SER A 907 10.24 -28.74 -41.65
N LEU A 908 9.92 -27.86 -40.69
CA LEU A 908 8.88 -26.84 -40.82
C LEU A 908 9.15 -25.83 -41.95
N PHE A 909 10.40 -25.54 -42.29
CA PHE A 909 10.74 -24.66 -43.41
C PHE A 909 10.34 -25.24 -44.78
N LYS A 910 10.06 -26.55 -44.87
CA LYS A 910 9.53 -27.17 -46.10
C LYS A 910 8.01 -26.99 -46.24
N HIS A 911 7.31 -26.58 -45.19
CA HIS A 911 5.86 -26.41 -45.20
C HIS A 911 5.48 -25.05 -45.83
N ARG A 912 4.82 -25.08 -46.99
CA ARG A 912 4.49 -23.87 -47.79
C ARG A 912 3.72 -22.83 -46.99
N GLY A 913 2.67 -23.26 -46.28
CA GLY A 913 1.84 -22.37 -45.47
C GLY A 913 2.59 -21.73 -44.29
N PHE A 914 3.56 -22.45 -43.72
CA PHE A 914 4.40 -21.93 -42.64
C PHE A 914 5.38 -20.87 -43.15
N MET A 915 5.97 -21.09 -44.33
CA MET A 915 6.88 -20.12 -44.97
C MET A 915 6.19 -18.81 -45.34
N ILE A 916 4.97 -18.88 -45.87
CA ILE A 916 4.15 -17.70 -46.18
C ILE A 916 3.86 -16.91 -44.90
N TYR A 917 3.40 -17.60 -43.86
CA TYR A 917 3.12 -17.02 -42.55
C TYR A 917 4.38 -16.37 -41.94
N LEU A 918 5.51 -17.08 -41.92
CA LEU A 918 6.76 -16.61 -41.36
C LEU A 918 7.28 -15.34 -42.06
N THR A 919 7.27 -15.34 -43.40
CA THR A 919 7.73 -14.19 -44.20
C THR A 919 6.85 -12.96 -43.95
N GLY A 920 5.53 -13.15 -43.91
CA GLY A 920 4.58 -12.07 -43.62
C GLY A 920 4.72 -11.54 -42.20
N ASN A 921 4.93 -12.41 -41.21
CA ASN A 921 5.18 -12.00 -39.82
C ASN A 921 6.46 -11.17 -39.72
N VAL A 922 7.57 -11.62 -40.30
CA VAL A 922 8.84 -10.88 -40.27
C VAL A 922 8.66 -9.44 -40.79
N LEU A 923 7.97 -9.27 -41.92
CA LEU A 923 7.65 -7.94 -42.46
C LEU A 923 6.74 -7.14 -41.53
N MET A 924 5.69 -7.75 -40.98
CA MET A 924 4.77 -7.11 -40.04
C MET A 924 5.49 -6.61 -38.77
N PHE A 925 6.40 -7.41 -38.21
CA PHE A 925 7.05 -7.11 -36.93
C PHE A 925 8.00 -5.90 -36.99
N PHE A 926 8.51 -5.51 -38.17
CA PHE A 926 9.23 -4.25 -38.34
C PHE A 926 8.36 -3.03 -38.06
N GLY A 927 7.06 -3.09 -38.38
CA GLY A 927 6.14 -1.96 -38.29
C GLY A 927 5.22 -1.93 -37.07
N ILE A 928 5.09 -3.05 -36.33
CA ILE A 928 4.06 -3.18 -35.28
C ILE A 928 4.45 -2.52 -33.94
N PHE A 929 5.73 -2.54 -33.57
CA PHE A 929 6.17 -2.13 -32.24
C PHE A 929 6.62 -0.67 -32.12
N ALA A 930 7.16 -0.07 -33.18
CA ALA A 930 7.60 1.32 -33.12
C ALA A 930 6.43 2.30 -32.80
N PRO A 931 5.24 2.19 -33.43
CA PRO A 931 4.11 3.06 -33.11
C PRO A 931 3.63 3.00 -31.66
N ILE A 932 3.61 1.81 -31.05
CA ILE A 932 3.21 1.66 -29.64
C ILE A 932 4.27 2.19 -28.69
N VAL A 933 5.57 2.06 -29.04
CA VAL A 933 6.67 2.58 -28.23
C VAL A 933 6.67 4.11 -28.22
N PHE A 934 6.49 4.73 -29.39
CA PHE A 934 6.58 6.18 -29.55
C PHE A 934 5.25 6.93 -29.38
N LEU A 935 4.14 6.24 -29.07
CA LEU A 935 2.84 6.90 -28.89
C LEU A 935 2.84 7.97 -27.78
N ALA A 936 3.37 7.64 -26.60
CA ALA A 936 3.43 8.58 -25.48
C ALA A 936 4.42 9.74 -25.75
N PRO A 937 5.66 9.51 -26.23
CA PRO A 937 6.55 10.58 -26.68
C PRO A 937 5.93 11.49 -27.75
N TYR A 938 5.20 10.91 -28.72
CA TYR A 938 4.54 11.68 -29.77
C TYR A 938 3.44 12.60 -29.24
N ALA A 939 2.62 12.12 -28.30
CA ALA A 939 1.60 12.94 -27.64
C ALA A 939 2.24 14.10 -26.86
N LYS A 940 3.31 13.81 -26.10
CA LYS A 940 4.10 14.84 -25.39
C LYS A 940 4.74 15.84 -26.35
N HIS A 941 5.15 15.42 -27.54
CA HIS A 941 5.69 16.31 -28.60
C HIS A 941 4.61 17.22 -29.22
N GLN A 942 3.35 16.78 -29.28
CA GLN A 942 2.23 17.62 -29.69
C GLN A 942 1.75 18.60 -28.59
N GLY A 943 2.38 18.60 -27.40
CA GLY A 943 2.00 19.47 -26.28
C GLY A 943 0.83 18.94 -25.44
N VAL A 944 0.53 17.64 -25.52
CA VAL A 944 -0.42 16.98 -24.60
C VAL A 944 0.25 16.80 -23.23
N ASP A 945 -0.51 17.00 -22.16
CA ASP A 945 -0.02 16.82 -20.79
C ASP A 945 0.44 15.37 -20.51
N ASP A 946 1.39 15.21 -19.58
CA ASP A 946 2.08 13.94 -19.38
C ASP A 946 1.15 12.82 -18.90
N TYR A 947 0.14 13.13 -18.07
CA TYR A 947 -0.87 12.16 -17.65
C TYR A 947 -1.79 11.75 -18.80
N SER A 948 -2.30 12.70 -19.58
CA SER A 948 -3.10 12.42 -20.78
C SER A 948 -2.33 11.57 -21.79
N ALA A 949 -1.03 11.81 -21.97
CA ALA A 949 -0.18 10.97 -22.81
C ALA A 949 -0.10 9.52 -22.31
N ALA A 950 0.03 9.30 -20.99
CA ALA A 950 0.00 7.97 -20.39
C ALA A 950 -1.40 7.31 -20.48
N TYR A 951 -2.48 8.09 -20.40
CA TYR A 951 -3.84 7.59 -20.56
C TYR A 951 -4.11 7.06 -21.99
N LEU A 952 -3.44 7.55 -23.04
CA LEU A 952 -3.58 7.00 -24.39
C LEU A 952 -3.20 5.52 -24.48
N LEU A 953 -2.08 5.13 -23.84
CA LEU A 953 -1.67 3.72 -23.74
C LEU A 953 -2.69 2.89 -22.95
N SER A 954 -3.34 3.51 -21.96
CA SER A 954 -4.36 2.86 -21.13
C SER A 954 -5.67 2.63 -21.89
N ILE A 955 -6.10 3.61 -22.70
CA ILE A 955 -7.27 3.50 -23.59
C ILE A 955 -7.03 2.40 -24.62
N LEU A 956 -5.86 2.39 -25.27
CA LEU A 956 -5.46 1.34 -26.21
C LEU A 956 -5.56 -0.05 -25.58
N ALA A 957 -5.03 -0.20 -24.36
CA ALA A 957 -5.04 -1.47 -23.64
C ALA A 957 -6.46 -1.92 -23.25
N MET A 958 -7.31 -1.00 -22.80
CA MET A 958 -8.71 -1.30 -22.47
C MET A 958 -9.49 -1.77 -23.71
N VAL A 959 -9.20 -1.22 -24.88
CA VAL A 959 -9.80 -1.63 -26.14
C VAL A 959 -9.27 -2.99 -26.61
N ASP A 960 -7.95 -3.25 -26.54
CA ASP A 960 -7.36 -4.58 -26.81
C ASP A 960 -7.99 -5.66 -25.91
N MET A 961 -8.20 -5.36 -24.62
CA MET A 961 -8.84 -6.27 -23.66
C MET A 961 -10.21 -6.78 -24.14
N ILE A 962 -10.99 -5.95 -24.83
CA ILE A 962 -12.31 -6.31 -25.36
C ILE A 962 -12.18 -6.91 -26.77
N ALA A 963 -11.33 -6.32 -27.61
CA ALA A 963 -11.16 -6.72 -29.00
C ALA A 963 -10.59 -8.13 -29.14
N ARG A 964 -9.67 -8.54 -28.26
CA ARG A 964 -8.98 -9.83 -28.36
C ARG A 964 -9.91 -11.04 -28.13
N PRO A 965 -10.70 -11.13 -27.03
CA PRO A 965 -11.71 -12.19 -26.91
C PRO A 965 -12.78 -12.11 -28.00
N GLY A 966 -13.23 -10.91 -28.38
CA GLY A 966 -14.22 -10.72 -29.44
C GLY A 966 -13.76 -11.28 -30.78
N THR A 967 -12.52 -10.98 -31.17
CA THR A 967 -11.90 -11.48 -32.40
C THR A 967 -11.74 -13.00 -32.36
N GLY A 968 -11.33 -13.56 -31.22
CA GLY A 968 -11.21 -15.01 -31.04
C GLY A 968 -12.54 -15.75 -31.21
N LEU A 969 -13.65 -15.18 -30.71
CA LEU A 969 -15.00 -15.74 -30.90
C LEU A 969 -15.43 -15.68 -32.37
N VAL A 970 -15.18 -14.54 -33.03
CA VAL A 970 -15.47 -14.35 -34.46
C VAL A 970 -14.65 -15.31 -35.33
N ALA A 971 -13.36 -15.49 -35.02
CA ALA A 971 -12.46 -16.39 -35.73
C ALA A 971 -12.88 -17.86 -35.65
N ASN A 972 -13.52 -18.25 -34.54
CA ASN A 972 -14.04 -19.61 -34.33
C ASN A 972 -15.44 -19.84 -34.90
N SER A 973 -16.06 -18.83 -35.51
CA SER A 973 -17.33 -19.00 -36.23
C SER A 973 -17.17 -19.92 -37.44
N LYS A 974 -18.20 -20.72 -37.72
CA LYS A 974 -18.22 -21.69 -38.83
C LYS A 974 -17.90 -21.07 -40.20
N TRP A 975 -18.17 -19.78 -40.37
CA TRP A 975 -17.97 -19.08 -41.65
C TRP A 975 -16.55 -18.54 -41.82
N ILE A 976 -15.89 -18.21 -40.71
CA ILE A 976 -14.57 -17.55 -40.73
C ILE A 976 -13.45 -18.56 -40.49
N ARG A 977 -13.67 -19.59 -39.66
CA ARG A 977 -12.65 -20.60 -39.31
C ARG A 977 -11.98 -21.25 -40.54
N PRO A 978 -12.71 -21.68 -41.60
CA PRO A 978 -12.08 -22.28 -42.79
C PRO A 978 -11.16 -21.33 -43.57
N ARG A 979 -11.30 -20.02 -43.33
CA ARG A 979 -10.65 -18.93 -44.06
C ARG A 979 -9.97 -17.94 -43.11
N ILE A 980 -9.53 -18.42 -41.95
CA ILE A 980 -8.98 -17.60 -40.86
C ILE A 980 -7.76 -16.77 -41.29
N GLN A 981 -6.97 -17.26 -42.24
CA GLN A 981 -5.79 -16.54 -42.75
C GLN A 981 -6.12 -15.23 -43.46
N TYR A 982 -7.26 -15.14 -44.17
CA TYR A 982 -7.70 -13.89 -44.77
C TYR A 982 -8.12 -12.88 -43.71
N PHE A 983 -8.75 -13.35 -42.63
CA PHE A 983 -9.11 -12.50 -41.51
C PHE A 983 -7.87 -11.96 -40.78
N PHE A 984 -6.82 -12.76 -40.65
CA PHE A 984 -5.52 -12.29 -40.16
C PHE A 984 -4.88 -11.25 -41.10
N SER A 985 -4.91 -11.50 -42.41
CA SER A 985 -4.39 -10.55 -43.41
C SER A 985 -5.13 -9.21 -43.37
N PHE A 986 -6.46 -9.25 -43.19
CA PHE A 986 -7.29 -8.06 -42.95
C PHE A 986 -6.89 -7.33 -41.67
N ALA A 987 -6.70 -8.04 -40.55
CA ALA A 987 -6.28 -7.43 -39.29
C ALA A 987 -4.94 -6.67 -39.41
N VAL A 988 -3.96 -7.27 -40.11
CA VAL A 988 -2.66 -6.65 -40.35
C VAL A 988 -2.77 -5.42 -41.25
N ALA A 989 -3.54 -5.52 -42.34
CA ALA A 989 -3.76 -4.38 -43.25
C ALA A 989 -4.52 -3.24 -42.56
N PHE A 990 -5.55 -3.56 -41.78
CA PHE A 990 -6.31 -2.59 -40.98
C PHE A 990 -5.41 -1.83 -40.01
N ASN A 991 -4.50 -2.53 -39.33
CA ASN A 991 -3.52 -1.91 -38.44
C ASN A 991 -2.57 -0.96 -39.19
N GLY A 992 -2.08 -1.37 -40.37
CA GLY A 992 -1.28 -0.50 -41.24
C GLY A 992 -2.01 0.78 -41.65
N VAL A 993 -3.30 0.68 -42.02
CA VAL A 993 -4.14 1.86 -42.33
C VAL A 993 -4.31 2.76 -41.12
N CYS A 994 -4.54 2.20 -39.92
CA CYS A 994 -4.61 2.99 -38.69
C CYS A 994 -3.34 3.81 -38.45
N HIS A 995 -2.16 3.24 -38.68
CA HIS A 995 -0.88 3.95 -38.55
C HIS A 995 -0.72 5.06 -39.60
N LEU A 996 -1.10 4.82 -40.86
CA LEU A 996 -1.07 5.84 -41.91
C LEU A 996 -1.99 7.04 -41.62
N LEU A 997 -3.08 6.81 -40.89
CA LEU A 997 -4.03 7.86 -40.51
C LEU A 997 -3.64 8.61 -39.23
N CYS A 998 -2.69 8.10 -38.44
CA CYS A 998 -2.27 8.72 -37.18
C CYS A 998 -1.77 10.17 -37.35
N PRO A 999 -0.95 10.52 -38.35
CA PRO A 999 -0.52 11.90 -38.59
C PRO A 999 -1.64 12.94 -38.81
N LEU A 1000 -2.85 12.50 -39.21
CA LEU A 1000 -4.01 13.39 -39.37
C LEU A 1000 -4.69 13.71 -38.03
N ALA A 1001 -4.41 12.92 -36.99
CA ALA A 1001 -4.95 13.13 -35.65
C ALA A 1001 -4.22 14.30 -34.97
N THR A 1002 -4.88 15.46 -34.94
CA THR A 1002 -4.41 16.65 -34.24
C THR A 1002 -5.09 16.80 -32.89
N GLY A 1003 -4.31 17.14 -31.86
CA GLY A 1003 -4.80 17.32 -30.50
C GLY A 1003 -5.17 16.02 -29.79
N TYR A 1004 -5.50 16.13 -28.50
CA TYR A 1004 -5.75 14.97 -27.63
C TYR A 1004 -6.94 14.12 -28.11
N GLY A 1005 -8.06 14.75 -28.50
CA GLY A 1005 -9.25 14.04 -28.99
C GLY A 1005 -8.96 13.18 -30.23
N GLY A 1006 -8.14 13.67 -31.16
CA GLY A 1006 -7.71 12.90 -32.32
C GLY A 1006 -6.87 11.68 -31.93
N LEU A 1007 -5.92 11.87 -31.01
CA LEU A 1007 -5.05 10.78 -30.51
C LEU A 1007 -5.82 9.71 -29.73
N VAL A 1008 -6.89 10.09 -29.03
CA VAL A 1008 -7.81 9.14 -28.36
C VAL A 1008 -8.52 8.26 -29.40
N VAL A 1009 -9.06 8.86 -30.47
CA VAL A 1009 -9.70 8.11 -31.56
C VAL A 1009 -8.72 7.15 -32.22
N TYR A 1010 -7.50 7.62 -32.51
CA TYR A 1010 -6.42 6.77 -33.00
C TYR A 1010 -6.11 5.60 -32.05
N SER A 1011 -6.01 5.85 -30.74
CA SER A 1011 -5.71 4.83 -29.73
C SER A 1011 -6.80 3.76 -29.65
N ILE A 1012 -8.08 4.13 -29.85
CA ILE A 1012 -9.19 3.17 -29.92
C ILE A 1012 -9.03 2.27 -31.15
N PHE A 1013 -8.87 2.83 -32.35
CA PHE A 1013 -8.73 2.02 -33.56
C PHE A 1013 -7.47 1.15 -33.55
N PHE A 1014 -6.36 1.70 -33.06
CA PHE A 1014 -5.13 0.95 -32.89
C PHE A 1014 -5.30 -0.19 -31.88
N GLY A 1015 -5.99 0.03 -30.76
CA GLY A 1015 -6.32 -1.02 -29.79
C GLY A 1015 -7.15 -2.17 -30.38
N ILE A 1016 -8.14 -1.86 -31.22
CA ILE A 1016 -8.94 -2.89 -31.93
C ILE A 1016 -8.03 -3.69 -32.88
N ALA A 1017 -7.28 -2.99 -33.73
CA ALA A 1017 -6.43 -3.61 -34.74
C ALA A 1017 -5.33 -4.47 -34.10
N PHE A 1018 -4.68 -3.95 -33.05
CA PHE A 1018 -3.64 -4.65 -32.31
C PHE A 1018 -4.20 -5.89 -31.60
N GLY A 1019 -5.37 -5.79 -30.97
CA GLY A 1019 -6.03 -6.92 -30.33
C GLY A 1019 -6.46 -8.01 -31.31
N MET A 1020 -6.92 -7.62 -32.51
CA MET A 1020 -7.20 -8.56 -33.59
C MET A 1020 -5.96 -9.36 -34.04
N VAL A 1021 -4.85 -8.66 -34.30
CA VAL A 1021 -3.59 -9.29 -34.69
C VAL A 1021 -3.10 -10.24 -33.60
N CYS A 1022 -3.10 -9.81 -32.34
CA CYS A 1022 -2.65 -10.64 -31.22
C CYS A 1022 -3.51 -11.89 -31.00
N ALA A 1023 -4.84 -11.80 -31.20
CA ALA A 1023 -5.74 -12.95 -31.09
C ALA A 1023 -5.48 -13.99 -32.19
N LEU A 1024 -5.26 -13.53 -33.42
CA LEU A 1024 -5.16 -14.37 -34.61
C LEU A 1024 -3.76 -14.94 -34.84
N LEU A 1025 -2.71 -14.29 -34.31
CA LEU A 1025 -1.31 -14.67 -34.54
C LEU A 1025 -1.06 -16.17 -34.29
N PHE A 1026 -1.39 -16.65 -33.09
CA PHE A 1026 -1.17 -18.05 -32.70
C PHE A 1026 -2.24 -19.00 -33.23
N GLU A 1027 -3.48 -18.55 -33.43
CA GLU A 1027 -4.55 -19.36 -34.01
C GLU A 1027 -4.27 -19.71 -35.47
N CYS A 1028 -3.80 -18.74 -36.27
CA CYS A 1028 -3.39 -18.99 -37.64
C CYS A 1028 -2.17 -19.91 -37.72
N LEU A 1029 -1.21 -19.78 -36.81
CA LEU A 1029 -0.07 -20.69 -36.74
C LEU A 1029 -0.51 -22.13 -36.40
N MET A 1030 -1.43 -22.28 -35.45
CA MET A 1030 -2.00 -23.58 -35.06
C MET A 1030 -2.74 -24.24 -36.21
N ASP A 1031 -3.51 -23.47 -36.99
CA ASP A 1031 -4.25 -23.96 -38.16
C ASP A 1031 -3.33 -24.45 -39.28
N GLN A 1032 -2.18 -23.78 -39.48
CA GLN A 1032 -1.22 -24.13 -40.53
C GLN A 1032 -0.34 -25.32 -40.19
N VAL A 1033 0.18 -25.38 -38.96
CA VAL A 1033 1.18 -26.38 -38.58
C VAL A 1033 0.54 -27.59 -37.89
N GLY A 1034 -0.66 -27.43 -37.36
CA GLY A 1034 -1.36 -28.43 -36.58
C GLY A 1034 -0.84 -28.54 -35.13
N PRO A 1035 -1.60 -29.22 -34.25
CA PRO A 1035 -1.36 -29.22 -32.82
C PRO A 1035 -0.08 -29.94 -32.40
N GLN A 1036 0.35 -30.97 -33.14
CA GLN A 1036 1.51 -31.79 -32.78
C GLN A 1036 2.83 -31.04 -32.95
N ARG A 1037 2.95 -30.21 -34.00
CA ARG A 1037 4.17 -29.46 -34.32
C ARG A 1037 4.14 -28.01 -33.82
N PHE A 1038 3.06 -27.59 -33.17
CA PHE A 1038 2.82 -26.21 -32.75
C PHE A 1038 3.89 -25.66 -31.79
N SER A 1039 4.32 -26.43 -30.78
CA SER A 1039 5.30 -25.97 -29.79
C SER A 1039 6.67 -25.68 -30.41
N SER A 1040 7.12 -26.53 -31.33
CA SER A 1040 8.36 -26.36 -32.11
C SER A 1040 8.25 -25.15 -33.04
N ALA A 1041 7.12 -24.99 -33.72
CA ALA A 1041 6.88 -23.87 -34.63
C ALA A 1041 6.86 -22.52 -33.91
N VAL A 1042 6.23 -22.41 -32.74
CA VAL A 1042 6.26 -21.18 -31.92
C VAL A 1042 7.69 -20.81 -31.53
N GLY A 1043 8.50 -21.79 -31.11
CA GLY A 1043 9.90 -21.55 -30.78
C GLY A 1043 10.71 -21.03 -31.97
N LEU A 1044 10.54 -21.62 -33.15
CA LEU A 1044 11.24 -21.19 -34.37
C LEU A 1044 10.81 -19.79 -34.83
N VAL A 1045 9.50 -19.52 -34.82
CA VAL A 1045 8.92 -18.23 -35.19
C VAL A 1045 9.43 -17.12 -34.27
N THR A 1046 9.40 -17.33 -32.95
CA THR A 1046 9.84 -16.30 -31.97
C THR A 1046 11.33 -15.97 -32.05
N ILE A 1047 12.20 -16.93 -32.40
CA ILE A 1047 13.62 -16.66 -32.64
C ILE A 1047 13.79 -15.74 -33.86
N ILE A 1048 13.06 -15.99 -34.94
CA ILE A 1048 13.18 -15.22 -36.19
C ILE A 1048 12.54 -13.83 -36.03
N GLU A 1049 11.44 -13.73 -35.29
CA GLU A 1049 10.77 -12.47 -34.95
C GLU A 1049 11.65 -11.54 -34.09
N CYS A 1050 12.67 -12.07 -33.40
CA CYS A 1050 13.61 -11.30 -32.61
C CYS A 1050 14.32 -10.20 -33.41
N CYS A 1051 14.75 -10.50 -34.65
CA CYS A 1051 15.51 -9.55 -35.48
C CYS A 1051 14.69 -8.31 -35.87
N PRO A 1052 13.46 -8.44 -36.43
CA PRO A 1052 12.58 -7.29 -36.67
C PRO A 1052 12.23 -6.51 -35.41
N VAL A 1053 12.00 -7.19 -34.29
CA VAL A 1053 11.65 -6.56 -33.01
C VAL A 1053 12.81 -5.74 -32.44
N LEU A 1054 14.05 -6.23 -32.60
CA LEU A 1054 15.25 -5.53 -32.19
C LEU A 1054 15.50 -4.27 -33.01
N LEU A 1055 15.26 -4.33 -34.33
CA LEU A 1055 15.59 -3.25 -35.26
C LEU A 1055 14.46 -2.24 -35.47
N GLY A 1056 13.19 -2.64 -35.35
CA GLY A 1056 12.03 -1.82 -35.71
C GLY A 1056 11.98 -0.47 -34.98
N PRO A 1057 11.89 -0.43 -33.64
CA PRO A 1057 11.87 0.82 -32.88
C PRO A 1057 13.12 1.71 -33.07
N PRO A 1058 14.38 1.22 -33.06
CA PRO A 1058 15.54 2.05 -33.36
C PRO A 1058 15.53 2.67 -34.76
N ILE A 1059 15.11 1.91 -35.78
CA ILE A 1059 14.94 2.46 -37.15
C ILE A 1059 13.85 3.52 -37.16
N GLY A 1060 12.74 3.27 -36.46
CA GLY A 1060 11.66 4.25 -36.30
C GLY A 1060 12.15 5.54 -35.63
N GLY A 1061 12.90 5.43 -34.53
CA GLY A 1061 13.52 6.56 -33.84
C GLY A 1061 14.53 7.30 -34.70
N ALA A 1062 15.34 6.59 -35.49
CA ALA A 1062 16.31 7.20 -36.41
C ALA A 1062 15.61 8.03 -37.50
N LEU A 1063 14.43 7.60 -37.98
CA LEU A 1063 13.63 8.41 -38.90
C LEU A 1063 13.13 9.70 -38.23
N VAL A 1064 12.75 9.63 -36.95
CA VAL A 1064 12.38 10.84 -36.19
C VAL A 1064 13.60 11.75 -36.00
N ASP A 1065 14.77 11.19 -35.70
CA ASP A 1065 16.02 11.96 -35.53
C ASP A 1065 16.44 12.69 -36.82
N ILE A 1066 16.27 12.06 -37.99
CA ILE A 1066 16.67 12.64 -39.29
C ILE A 1066 15.68 13.72 -39.75
N PHE A 1067 14.37 13.45 -39.67
CA PHE A 1067 13.34 14.34 -40.21
C PHE A 1067 12.78 15.33 -39.18
N ASN A 1068 13.10 15.14 -37.90
CA ASN A 1068 12.62 15.91 -36.75
C ASN A 1068 11.07 16.00 -36.66
N ASP A 1069 10.36 15.03 -37.24
CA ASP A 1069 8.91 14.90 -37.15
C ASP A 1069 8.52 13.40 -37.09
N TYR A 1070 7.69 13.05 -36.10
CA TYR A 1070 7.18 11.69 -35.88
C TYR A 1070 6.28 11.18 -37.02
N LYS A 1071 5.69 12.08 -37.83
CA LYS A 1071 4.76 11.67 -38.91
C LYS A 1071 5.41 10.69 -39.88
N TYR A 1072 6.68 10.88 -40.22
CA TYR A 1072 7.41 10.02 -41.15
C TYR A 1072 7.64 8.60 -40.58
N MET A 1073 7.82 8.48 -39.27
CA MET A 1073 7.86 7.18 -38.60
C MET A 1073 6.51 6.46 -38.72
N PHE A 1074 5.39 7.14 -38.45
CA PHE A 1074 4.06 6.52 -38.59
C PHE A 1074 3.72 6.16 -40.04
N TYR A 1075 4.12 6.98 -41.02
CA TYR A 1075 3.94 6.66 -42.44
C TYR A 1075 4.72 5.42 -42.85
N THR A 1076 6.00 5.34 -42.49
CA THR A 1076 6.84 4.19 -42.83
C THR A 1076 6.36 2.91 -42.14
N CYS A 1077 6.06 2.95 -40.84
CA CYS A 1077 5.51 1.79 -40.12
C CYS A 1077 4.16 1.34 -40.71
N GLY A 1078 3.27 2.29 -41.03
CA GLY A 1078 1.97 2.00 -41.64
C GLY A 1078 2.08 1.39 -43.04
N SER A 1079 2.98 1.91 -43.88
CA SER A 1079 3.26 1.36 -45.21
C SER A 1079 3.83 -0.06 -45.14
N VAL A 1080 4.77 -0.33 -44.23
CA VAL A 1080 5.36 -1.66 -44.03
C VAL A 1080 4.30 -2.67 -43.56
N MET A 1081 3.46 -2.29 -42.59
CA MET A 1081 2.37 -3.16 -42.13
C MET A 1081 1.31 -3.39 -43.21
N LEU A 1082 0.94 -2.38 -43.97
CA LEU A 1082 -0.01 -2.54 -45.07
C LEU A 1082 0.55 -3.46 -46.17
N ALA A 1083 1.83 -3.30 -46.52
CA ALA A 1083 2.52 -4.19 -47.45
C ALA A 1083 2.55 -5.65 -46.95
N ALA A 1084 2.79 -5.86 -45.65
CA ALA A 1084 2.75 -7.20 -45.04
C ALA A 1084 1.34 -7.82 -45.09
N GLY A 1085 0.29 -7.04 -44.80
CA GLY A 1085 -1.10 -7.48 -44.88
C GLY A 1085 -1.53 -7.85 -46.31
N VAL A 1086 -1.15 -7.04 -47.30
CA VAL A 1086 -1.40 -7.31 -48.73
C VAL A 1086 -0.61 -8.54 -49.18
N PHE A 1087 0.66 -8.67 -48.78
CA PHE A 1087 1.48 -9.84 -49.08
C PHE A 1087 0.83 -11.13 -48.54
N LEU A 1088 0.43 -11.13 -47.26
CA LEU A 1088 -0.26 -12.26 -46.64
C LEU A 1088 -1.57 -12.58 -47.37
N PHE A 1089 -2.35 -11.56 -47.74
CA PHE A 1089 -3.60 -11.76 -48.47
C PHE A 1089 -3.38 -12.43 -49.84
N VAL A 1090 -2.44 -11.91 -50.63
CA VAL A 1090 -2.12 -12.41 -51.98
C VAL A 1090 -1.52 -13.82 -51.91
N MET A 1091 -0.56 -14.05 -51.01
CA MET A 1091 0.09 -15.36 -50.91
C MET A 1091 -0.85 -16.43 -50.36
N ASN A 1092 -1.70 -16.09 -49.39
CA ASN A 1092 -2.73 -17.02 -48.92
C ASN A 1092 -3.77 -17.31 -50.03
N PHE A 1093 -4.09 -16.33 -50.88
CA PHE A 1093 -4.95 -16.56 -52.04
C PHE A 1093 -4.38 -17.60 -53.01
N TYR A 1094 -3.09 -17.50 -53.34
CA TYR A 1094 -2.41 -18.53 -54.14
C TYR A 1094 -2.35 -19.87 -53.42
N ASN A 1095 -2.07 -19.88 -52.11
CA ASN A 1095 -2.00 -21.10 -51.30
C ASN A 1095 -3.34 -21.85 -51.29
N TYR A 1096 -4.46 -21.15 -51.05
CA TYR A 1096 -5.79 -21.78 -51.07
C TYR A 1096 -6.15 -22.32 -52.46
N ARG A 1097 -5.82 -21.62 -53.55
CA ARG A 1097 -6.03 -22.12 -54.92
C ARG A 1097 -5.22 -23.37 -55.21
N LEU A 1098 -3.95 -23.42 -54.79
CA LEU A 1098 -3.10 -24.59 -54.95
C LEU A 1098 -3.63 -25.77 -54.13
N LEU A 1099 -4.06 -25.55 -52.88
CA LEU A 1099 -4.67 -26.56 -52.04
C LEU A 1099 -5.98 -27.10 -52.65
N GLU A 1100 -6.81 -26.26 -53.25
CA GLU A 1100 -8.01 -26.69 -53.99
C GLU A 1100 -7.65 -27.52 -55.23
N GLN A 1101 -6.59 -27.14 -55.96
CA GLN A 1101 -6.09 -27.93 -57.10
C GLN A 1101 -5.52 -29.29 -56.67
N GLU A 1102 -4.78 -29.34 -55.57
CA GLU A 1102 -4.24 -30.57 -54.98
C GLU A 1102 -5.37 -31.48 -54.51
N LYS A 1103 -6.41 -30.95 -53.85
CA LYS A 1103 -7.61 -31.71 -53.47
C LYS A 1103 -8.35 -32.26 -54.69
N ARG A 1104 -8.57 -31.44 -55.72
CA ARG A 1104 -9.21 -31.89 -56.97
C ARG A 1104 -8.37 -32.93 -57.69
N ARG A 1105 -7.04 -32.87 -57.63
CA ARG A 1105 -6.16 -33.92 -58.16
C ARG A 1105 -6.30 -35.20 -57.36
N GLN A 1106 -6.27 -35.14 -56.03
CA GLN A 1106 -6.47 -36.31 -55.17
C GLN A 1106 -7.86 -36.94 -55.35
N GLU A 1107 -8.92 -36.14 -55.47
CA GLU A 1107 -10.27 -36.61 -55.77
C GLU A 1107 -10.30 -37.31 -57.13
N LYS A 1108 -9.65 -36.74 -58.16
CA LYS A 1108 -9.50 -37.39 -59.47
C LYS A 1108 -8.66 -38.66 -59.41
N ASP A 1109 -7.57 -38.69 -58.66
CA ASP A 1109 -6.71 -39.87 -58.52
C ASP A 1109 -7.44 -40.99 -57.77
N VAL A 1110 -8.28 -40.64 -56.79
CA VAL A 1110 -9.15 -41.57 -56.07
C VAL A 1110 -10.30 -42.05 -56.96
N GLU A 1111 -10.93 -41.17 -57.75
CA GLU A 1111 -11.94 -41.54 -58.74
C GLU A 1111 -11.36 -42.43 -59.85
N LEU A 1112 -10.15 -42.13 -60.34
CA LEU A 1112 -9.41 -42.96 -61.30
C LEU A 1112 -9.06 -44.33 -60.70
N SER A 1113 -8.55 -44.36 -59.46
CA SER A 1113 -8.28 -45.62 -58.76
C SER A 1113 -9.56 -46.42 -58.45
N ALA A 1114 -10.69 -45.74 -58.19
CA ALA A 1114 -11.98 -46.38 -58.00
C ALA A 1114 -12.54 -46.92 -59.32
N ALA A 1115 -12.40 -46.16 -60.43
CA ALA A 1115 -12.78 -46.59 -61.77
C ALA A 1115 -11.93 -47.78 -62.25
N GLU A 1116 -10.61 -47.78 -62.01
CA GLU A 1116 -9.73 -48.93 -62.26
C GLU A 1116 -10.15 -50.15 -61.43
N LYS A 1117 -10.56 -49.97 -60.17
CA LYS A 1117 -11.06 -51.08 -59.33
C LYS A 1117 -12.41 -51.63 -59.81
N VAL A 1118 -13.28 -50.78 -60.38
CA VAL A 1118 -14.55 -51.22 -60.97
C VAL A 1118 -14.30 -51.94 -62.30
N SER A 1119 -13.41 -51.43 -63.17
CA SER A 1119 -13.07 -52.12 -64.42
C SER A 1119 -12.38 -53.46 -64.17
N MET A 1120 -11.50 -53.54 -63.17
CA MET A 1120 -10.88 -54.81 -62.75
C MET A 1120 -11.94 -55.80 -62.23
N ARG A 1121 -12.97 -55.32 -61.52
CA ARG A 1121 -14.10 -56.16 -61.09
C ARG A 1121 -14.99 -56.61 -62.24
N GLU A 1122 -15.26 -55.77 -63.22
CA GLU A 1122 -16.01 -56.16 -64.43
C GLU A 1122 -15.21 -57.16 -65.28
N GLU A 1123 -13.88 -57.03 -65.37
CA GLU A 1123 -13.00 -58.03 -66.00
C GLU A 1123 -12.94 -59.34 -65.20
N GLU A 1124 -12.95 -59.28 -63.86
CA GLU A 1124 -13.02 -60.47 -63.01
C GLU A 1124 -14.40 -61.16 -63.11
N GLU A 1125 -15.51 -60.43 -63.13
CA GLU A 1125 -16.86 -60.99 -63.33
C GLU A 1125 -17.06 -61.55 -64.76
N ALA A 1126 -16.39 -60.98 -65.76
CA ALA A 1126 -16.35 -61.55 -67.10
C ALA A 1126 -15.53 -62.86 -67.15
N LYS A 1127 -14.45 -62.98 -66.37
CA LYS A 1127 -13.64 -64.21 -66.24
C LYS A 1127 -14.32 -65.29 -65.39
N VAL A 1128 -15.14 -64.93 -64.42
CA VAL A 1128 -15.87 -65.88 -63.55
C VAL A 1128 -17.04 -66.56 -64.29
N LYS A 1129 -17.48 -66.04 -65.44
CA LYS A 1129 -18.51 -66.69 -66.29
C LYS A 1129 -17.97 -67.78 -67.23
N GLU A 1130 -16.66 -68.04 -67.29
CA GLU A 1130 -16.07 -68.98 -68.25
C GLU A 1130 -15.56 -70.32 -67.66
N ASP A 1131 -15.71 -70.64 -66.36
CA ASP A 1131 -15.31 -71.95 -65.83
C ASP A 1131 -16.27 -72.50 -64.73
N PRO A 1132 -17.13 -73.49 -65.04
CA PRO A 1132 -17.95 -74.19 -64.05
C PRO A 1132 -17.42 -75.61 -63.83
N ALA A 1133 -16.76 -75.88 -62.69
CA ALA A 1133 -16.64 -77.23 -62.12
C ALA A 1133 -15.99 -77.22 -60.73
N GLN A 1134 -16.82 -77.36 -59.69
CA GLN A 1134 -16.66 -78.30 -58.55
C GLN A 1134 -17.43 -77.78 -57.31
N GLU A 1135 -18.73 -78.05 -57.32
CA GLU A 1135 -19.53 -78.56 -56.20
C GLU A 1135 -18.96 -79.94 -55.77
N GLU A 1136 -19.14 -80.51 -54.57
CA GLU A 1136 -20.29 -80.50 -53.66
C GLU A 1136 -19.96 -81.28 -52.34
N GLU A 1137 -20.93 -81.32 -51.43
CA GLU A 1137 -21.09 -82.15 -50.19
C GLU A 1137 -20.44 -81.64 -48.89
N GLU A 1138 -21.10 -81.55 -47.74
CA GLU A 1138 -22.51 -81.55 -47.31
C GLU A 1138 -22.46 -81.26 -45.79
N GLU A 1139 -23.35 -80.39 -45.28
CA GLU A 1139 -24.13 -80.55 -44.04
C GLU A 1139 -23.42 -80.93 -42.70
N GLU A 1140 -23.66 -80.31 -41.55
CA GLU A 1140 -24.95 -80.03 -40.91
C GLU A 1140 -24.72 -79.13 -39.68
N GLU A 1141 -25.63 -78.20 -39.43
CA GLU A 1141 -25.70 -77.29 -38.27
C GLU A 1141 -26.38 -77.97 -37.04
N PRO A 1142 -26.30 -77.39 -35.82
CA PRO A 1142 -27.41 -76.53 -35.42
C PRO A 1142 -26.98 -75.24 -34.67
N GLU A 1143 -27.43 -74.13 -35.25
CA GLU A 1143 -27.82 -72.85 -34.65
C GLU A 1143 -28.92 -73.00 -33.54
N PRO A 1144 -29.59 -71.94 -33.02
CA PRO A 1144 -29.12 -70.76 -32.28
C PRO A 1144 -30.08 -70.44 -31.10
N ASN A 1145 -29.87 -69.34 -30.36
CA ASN A 1145 -30.96 -68.43 -29.91
C ASN A 1145 -30.33 -67.29 -29.08
N ALA A 1146 -30.38 -66.02 -29.53
CA ALA A 1146 -31.55 -65.13 -29.60
C ALA A 1146 -32.12 -64.84 -28.19
N SER A 1147 -32.38 -63.61 -27.75
CA SER A 1147 -32.83 -62.44 -28.51
C SER A 1147 -32.79 -61.16 -27.66
N ARG A 1148 -32.52 -60.04 -28.37
CA ARG A 1148 -33.02 -58.67 -28.24
C ARG A 1148 -33.92 -58.29 -27.04
N VAL A 1149 -33.61 -57.13 -26.44
CA VAL A 1149 -34.43 -55.89 -26.55
C VAL A 1149 -33.50 -54.71 -26.73
#